data_AF-A3MS56-F1
#
_entry.id   AF-A3MS56-F1
#
_cell.length_a   1.000
_cell.length_b   1.000
_cell.length_c   1.000
_cell.angle_alpha   90.00
_cell.angle_beta   90.00
_cell.angle_gamma   90.00
#
_symmetry.space_group_name_H-M   'P 1'
#
loop_
_entity.id
_entity.type
_entity.pdbx_description
1 polymer ?
#
loop_
_entity_poly.entity_id
_entity_poly.type
_entity_poly.pdbx_seq_one_letter_code
_entity_poly.pdbx_strand_id
1 'polypeptide(L)'
;MDTKPWLLLALAAALVVIFYLMNTSQTPTVPTPTPTTTATVTPSPTTSTTLTATPTETPKPTATATTTTAPKPSAAPVYIPRLEVELSAPQAVNTTKLPTAVNYTVTLRNVGNGTAVVYVFGKYVEVKPGEVVKLNATATAQAAGILKIAVEVNGTEYAREVYIYYYTPILAAEPAYVEVRKLPTNVTLSVVVKNVGNWTGRLGPIEIPPGGTAAINITAAVNATGTYSLQIGGVEVPITVVYKAPSFEIKTGGPTETEALPGEKYPAWLWIKNVGNATAKLSIDGEERELGPGDAVNITKWIQVDKVGIYKAVFKVEGDLNTTAVHQLSAKIVAVKVEMVLWKPELRRGWPPPNGEDRTSLLLESKTAEVQWGYIITSNASKRTVVVYVEDVQGRDYFTIPPKGSVGRNLTATVQAPGSIAVWVIVNGTKYTYVISTQLVPPKVTIRDVSKIEFRDSREILGLGIKCSGIPIVGTIQRTIDIVEVSGVLAYTTDGKTIEGTVKIRSVDVYTGSYRGIITGTSGRVDIDVDFMGGHHVITTKFRTSPFEITEVLIDGVPGKCDIPTQLIPSIFLSGKPAADNELATQYAFRLVSAFKKGDSDVPQRVEWNGEYVEVVDKGGNVLRVYFGQGEVVIEGPLSARLVIS
;
A
#
# COMPACT_ATOMS: atom_id res chain seq x y z
N MET A 1 34.94 5.90 20.85
CA MET A 1 33.77 5.44 20.06
C MET A 1 32.69 5.07 21.06
N ASP A 2 31.84 6.02 21.42
CA ASP A 2 30.81 5.82 22.45
C ASP A 2 29.44 5.61 21.80
N THR A 3 28.92 4.39 21.89
CA THR A 3 27.52 4.09 21.55
C THR A 3 26.67 4.07 22.82
N LYS A 4 25.73 5.01 22.92
CA LYS A 4 24.91 5.22 24.13
C LYS A 4 23.94 4.05 24.36
N PRO A 5 23.94 3.38 25.54
CA PRO A 5 23.08 2.23 25.84
C PRO A 5 21.57 2.56 25.90
N TRP A 6 21.22 3.84 25.96
CA TRP A 6 19.84 4.33 26.01
C TRP A 6 19.01 3.99 24.75
N LEU A 7 19.64 3.82 23.59
CA LEU A 7 18.91 3.49 22.35
C LEU A 7 18.33 2.07 22.37
N LEU A 8 19.00 1.13 23.03
CA LEU A 8 18.54 -0.26 23.17
C LEU A 8 17.37 -0.36 24.17
N LEU A 9 17.39 0.43 25.25
CA LEU A 9 16.26 0.49 26.19
C LEU A 9 14.99 1.04 25.53
N ALA A 10 15.12 2.08 24.69
CA ALA A 10 13.99 2.65 23.95
C ALA A 10 13.38 1.64 22.95
N LEU A 11 14.23 0.85 22.27
CA LEU A 11 13.78 -0.18 21.33
C LEU A 11 13.05 -1.34 22.04
N ALA A 12 13.54 -1.75 23.21
CA ALA A 12 12.90 -2.78 24.04
C ALA A 12 11.53 -2.33 24.56
N ALA A 13 11.41 -1.08 25.04
CA ALA A 13 10.13 -0.53 25.49
C ALA A 13 9.09 -0.44 24.36
N ALA A 14 9.50 -0.04 23.15
CA ALA A 14 8.62 0.00 21.98
C ALA A 14 8.07 -1.39 21.58
N LEU A 15 8.91 -2.44 21.67
CA LEU A 15 8.50 -3.82 21.36
C LEU A 15 7.48 -4.37 22.37
N VAL A 16 7.60 -4.04 23.66
CA VAL A 16 6.63 -4.47 24.70
C VAL A 16 5.25 -3.81 24.49
N VAL A 17 5.22 -2.54 24.07
CA VAL A 17 3.95 -1.84 23.74
C VAL A 17 3.29 -2.44 22.50
N ILE A 18 4.06 -2.80 21.47
CA ILE A 18 3.52 -3.48 20.27
C ILE A 18 2.97 -4.87 20.62
N PHE A 19 3.64 -5.61 21.50
CA PHE A 19 3.16 -6.93 21.95
C PHE A 19 1.83 -6.85 22.71
N TYR A 20 1.64 -5.84 23.56
CA TYR A 20 0.37 -5.62 24.27
C TYR A 20 -0.77 -5.16 23.34
N LEU A 21 -0.46 -4.39 22.29
CA LEU A 21 -1.46 -3.93 21.30
C LEU A 21 -1.94 -5.05 20.36
N MET A 22 -1.21 -6.17 20.25
CA MET A 22 -1.59 -7.29 19.38
C MET A 22 -2.49 -8.35 20.03
N ASN A 23 -2.71 -8.30 21.36
CA ASN A 23 -3.31 -9.42 22.09
C ASN A 23 -4.73 -9.16 22.65
N THR A 24 -5.53 -8.30 22.01
CA THR A 24 -6.94 -8.07 22.38
C THR A 24 -7.89 -8.36 21.23
N SER A 25 -8.15 -9.64 20.96
CA SER A 25 -9.33 -10.08 20.20
C SER A 25 -10.29 -10.80 21.15
N GLN A 26 -11.26 -10.04 21.69
CA GLN A 26 -12.42 -10.64 22.36
C GLN A 26 -13.48 -10.97 21.31
N THR A 27 -13.86 -12.23 21.21
CA THR A 27 -14.92 -12.70 20.30
C THR A 27 -16.29 -12.39 20.92
N PRO A 28 -17.17 -11.58 20.28
CA PRO A 28 -18.53 -11.41 20.76
C PRO A 28 -19.37 -12.66 20.45
N THR A 29 -19.85 -13.32 21.50
CA THR A 29 -20.82 -14.42 21.40
C THR A 29 -22.17 -13.91 20.90
N VAL A 30 -22.67 -14.50 19.81
CA VAL A 30 -24.01 -14.23 19.26
C VAL A 30 -25.05 -15.05 20.03
N PRO A 31 -26.10 -14.43 20.62
CA PRO A 31 -27.22 -15.18 21.18
C PRO A 31 -28.12 -15.73 20.04
N THR A 32 -28.29 -17.05 20.01
CA THR A 32 -29.18 -17.76 19.09
C THR A 32 -30.66 -17.51 19.43
N PRO A 33 -31.51 -16.99 18.52
CA PRO A 33 -32.95 -17.01 18.68
C PRO A 33 -33.54 -18.35 18.19
N THR A 34 -34.38 -18.95 19.03
CA THR A 34 -35.12 -20.20 18.77
C THR A 34 -36.04 -20.11 17.54
N PRO A 35 -36.13 -21.15 16.70
CA PRO A 35 -37.11 -21.18 15.61
C PRO A 35 -38.54 -21.36 16.16
N THR A 36 -39.40 -20.37 15.95
CA THR A 36 -40.84 -20.49 16.21
C THR A 36 -41.53 -21.11 15.00
N THR A 37 -42.06 -22.32 15.18
CA THR A 37 -42.87 -23.01 14.16
C THR A 37 -44.28 -22.41 14.10
N THR A 38 -44.57 -21.61 13.06
CA THR A 38 -45.96 -21.25 12.72
C THR A 38 -46.49 -22.23 11.68
N ALA A 39 -47.55 -22.95 12.02
CA ALA A 39 -48.11 -24.00 11.18
C ALA A 39 -48.75 -23.44 9.89
N THR A 40 -48.44 -24.10 8.77
CA THR A 40 -49.19 -23.93 7.52
C THR A 40 -50.60 -24.49 7.69
N VAL A 41 -51.63 -23.65 7.51
CA VAL A 41 -53.02 -24.12 7.41
C VAL A 41 -53.51 -23.86 5.99
N THR A 42 -53.57 -24.92 5.20
CA THR A 42 -54.14 -24.93 3.85
C THR A 42 -55.63 -25.28 3.91
N PRO A 43 -56.54 -24.43 3.44
CA PRO A 43 -57.89 -24.85 3.06
C PRO A 43 -57.85 -25.47 1.65
N SER A 44 -58.28 -26.72 1.53
CA SER A 44 -58.40 -27.45 0.27
C SER A 44 -59.43 -26.80 -0.67
N PRO A 45 -59.25 -26.86 -2.01
CA PRO A 45 -60.36 -26.64 -2.93
C PRO A 45 -61.43 -27.73 -2.71
N THR A 46 -62.71 -27.38 -2.90
CA THR A 46 -63.80 -28.37 -2.98
C THR A 46 -64.62 -28.13 -4.24
N THR A 47 -64.48 -29.04 -5.20
CA THR A 47 -65.28 -29.13 -6.43
C THR A 47 -66.48 -30.05 -6.20
N SER A 48 -67.69 -29.63 -6.59
CA SER A 48 -68.78 -30.52 -7.05
C SER A 48 -69.95 -29.67 -7.59
N THR A 49 -70.15 -29.63 -8.90
CA THR A 49 -71.04 -30.48 -9.74
C THR A 49 -72.45 -29.93 -9.92
N THR A 50 -72.70 -29.49 -11.15
CA THR A 50 -73.99 -29.41 -11.83
C THR A 50 -74.81 -30.70 -11.68
N LEU A 51 -76.13 -30.59 -11.71
CA LEU A 51 -76.99 -31.51 -12.48
C LEU A 51 -78.33 -30.86 -12.86
N THR A 52 -78.88 -31.31 -13.98
CA THR A 52 -80.05 -30.78 -14.68
C THR A 52 -81.26 -31.71 -14.51
N ALA A 53 -82.49 -31.18 -14.42
CA ALA A 53 -83.70 -31.94 -14.75
C ALA A 53 -84.89 -31.05 -15.19
N THR A 54 -85.42 -31.38 -16.37
CA THR A 54 -86.76 -31.05 -16.93
C THR A 54 -87.37 -32.41 -17.36
N PRO A 55 -88.64 -32.57 -17.82
CA PRO A 55 -89.87 -31.78 -17.72
C PRO A 55 -91.06 -32.61 -17.14
N THR A 56 -92.33 -32.20 -17.31
CA THR A 56 -93.45 -33.00 -17.94
C THR A 56 -94.87 -32.44 -17.69
N GLU A 57 -95.53 -32.10 -18.81
CA GLU A 57 -96.95 -32.14 -19.24
C GLU A 57 -98.19 -32.23 -18.28
N THR A 58 -99.15 -31.29 -18.51
CA THR A 58 -100.52 -31.49 -19.10
C THR A 58 -101.38 -32.70 -18.63
N PRO A 59 -102.65 -32.53 -18.18
CA PRO A 59 -103.76 -32.50 -19.15
C PRO A 59 -105.00 -31.61 -18.85
N LYS A 60 -105.76 -31.36 -19.93
CA LYS A 60 -107.10 -30.73 -20.01
C LYS A 60 -108.15 -31.78 -20.38
N PRO A 61 -109.22 -31.95 -19.58
CA PRO A 61 -110.61 -32.09 -20.08
C PRO A 61 -111.63 -31.32 -19.21
N THR A 62 -112.93 -31.16 -19.49
CA THR A 62 -113.77 -31.14 -20.72
C THR A 62 -115.11 -30.46 -20.37
N ALA A 63 -115.84 -29.88 -21.34
CA ALA A 63 -117.13 -29.19 -21.13
C ALA A 63 -118.36 -30.14 -21.05
N THR A 64 -119.47 -29.68 -20.48
CA THR A 64 -120.84 -30.23 -20.70
C THR A 64 -121.88 -29.14 -20.45
N ALA A 65 -123.01 -29.18 -21.18
CA ALA A 65 -124.05 -28.17 -21.19
C ALA A 65 -125.41 -28.69 -20.65
N THR A 66 -126.48 -27.90 -20.84
CA THR A 66 -127.89 -28.32 -21.06
C THR A 66 -128.92 -28.03 -19.94
N THR A 67 -129.47 -26.80 -19.99
CA THR A 67 -130.91 -26.41 -19.95
C THR A 67 -131.94 -26.89 -18.89
N THR A 68 -132.81 -25.91 -18.53
CA THR A 68 -134.26 -25.99 -18.19
C THR A 68 -134.74 -26.79 -16.97
N THR A 69 -135.45 -26.11 -16.06
CA THR A 69 -136.94 -26.06 -16.03
C THR A 69 -137.45 -25.05 -14.99
N ALA A 70 -138.65 -24.51 -15.20
CA ALA A 70 -139.43 -23.84 -14.15
C ALA A 70 -140.31 -24.87 -13.44
N PRO A 71 -140.60 -24.71 -12.13
CA PRO A 71 -141.99 -24.41 -11.79
C PRO A 71 -142.24 -23.51 -10.55
N LYS A 72 -143.41 -22.85 -10.59
CA LYS A 72 -144.20 -22.26 -9.48
C LYS A 72 -144.92 -23.41 -8.69
N PRO A 73 -145.39 -23.31 -7.41
CA PRO A 73 -145.65 -22.13 -6.55
C PRO A 73 -145.17 -22.16 -5.06
N SER A 74 -145.09 -20.95 -4.46
CA SER A 74 -145.61 -20.53 -3.13
C SER A 74 -145.51 -21.44 -1.87
N ALA A 75 -144.65 -21.04 -0.93
CA ALA A 75 -144.81 -21.24 0.54
C ALA A 75 -144.14 -20.07 1.31
N ALA A 76 -144.46 -19.91 2.61
CA ALA A 76 -144.17 -18.71 3.43
C ALA A 76 -142.67 -18.39 3.66
N PRO A 77 -142.30 -17.11 3.94
CA PRO A 77 -140.91 -16.69 4.07
C PRO A 77 -140.21 -17.17 5.36
N VAL A 78 -138.95 -17.58 5.21
CA VAL A 78 -138.02 -17.89 6.30
C VAL A 78 -136.93 -16.80 6.34
N TYR A 79 -136.57 -16.33 7.54
CA TYR A 79 -135.51 -15.34 7.74
C TYR A 79 -134.15 -16.03 7.90
N ILE A 80 -133.15 -15.61 7.13
CA ILE A 80 -131.80 -16.19 7.09
C ILE A 80 -130.74 -15.05 7.03
N PRO A 81 -129.78 -14.99 7.96
CA PRO A 81 -128.64 -14.07 7.87
C PRO A 81 -127.66 -14.49 6.76
N ARG A 82 -127.02 -13.52 6.09
CA ARG A 82 -125.97 -13.78 5.10
C ARG A 82 -124.92 -12.70 5.18
N LEU A 83 -123.70 -13.08 5.56
CA LEU A 83 -122.60 -12.14 5.77
C LEU A 83 -121.61 -12.16 4.59
N GLU A 84 -121.16 -10.99 4.18
CA GLU A 84 -120.01 -10.76 3.31
C GLU A 84 -118.88 -10.15 4.14
N VAL A 85 -117.64 -10.60 3.90
CA VAL A 85 -116.43 -10.19 4.63
C VAL A 85 -115.39 -9.75 3.61
N GLU A 86 -114.82 -8.56 3.79
CA GLU A 86 -113.72 -8.04 2.96
C GLU A 86 -112.54 -7.62 3.84
N LEU A 87 -111.35 -8.16 3.57
CA LEU A 87 -110.10 -7.75 4.21
C LEU A 87 -109.33 -6.80 3.29
N SER A 88 -109.20 -5.54 3.70
CA SER A 88 -108.48 -4.51 2.96
C SER A 88 -107.21 -4.07 3.69
N ALA A 89 -106.06 -4.44 3.11
CA ALA A 89 -104.73 -3.95 3.47
C ALA A 89 -104.05 -3.28 2.25
N PRO A 90 -103.08 -2.36 2.41
CA PRO A 90 -102.32 -1.82 1.28
C PRO A 90 -101.58 -2.95 0.54
N GLN A 91 -101.46 -2.86 -0.79
CA GLN A 91 -100.78 -3.89 -1.58
C GLN A 91 -99.25 -3.93 -1.32
N ALA A 92 -98.65 -2.78 -1.00
CA ALA A 92 -97.25 -2.66 -0.64
C ALA A 92 -97.02 -1.55 0.38
N VAL A 93 -95.95 -1.67 1.17
CA VAL A 93 -95.44 -0.65 2.09
C VAL A 93 -93.96 -0.45 1.82
N ASN A 94 -93.61 0.76 1.38
CA ASN A 94 -92.21 1.18 1.19
C ASN A 94 -91.71 1.78 2.51
N THR A 95 -90.56 1.31 3.01
CA THR A 95 -89.98 1.80 4.27
C THR A 95 -88.47 1.94 4.19
N THR A 96 -87.93 2.92 4.92
CA THR A 96 -86.49 3.10 5.17
C THR A 96 -86.08 2.64 6.57
N LYS A 97 -87.01 2.07 7.35
CA LYS A 97 -86.79 1.55 8.70
C LYS A 97 -87.58 0.26 8.92
N LEU A 98 -86.98 -0.67 9.66
CA LEU A 98 -87.62 -1.89 10.15
C LEU A 98 -87.43 -1.97 11.67
N PRO A 99 -88.41 -2.44 12.45
CA PRO A 99 -89.76 -2.84 12.02
C PRO A 99 -90.63 -1.68 11.52
N THR A 100 -91.62 -2.00 10.69
CA THR A 100 -92.64 -1.03 10.20
C THR A 100 -94.07 -1.53 10.42
N ALA A 101 -95.03 -0.62 10.55
CA ALA A 101 -96.43 -0.91 10.83
C ALA A 101 -97.28 -0.92 9.54
N VAL A 102 -98.18 -1.89 9.43
CA VAL A 102 -99.07 -2.10 8.30
C VAL A 102 -100.52 -2.11 8.80
N ASN A 103 -101.27 -1.04 8.48
CA ASN A 103 -102.66 -0.91 8.88
C ASN A 103 -103.59 -1.64 7.89
N TYR A 104 -104.61 -2.31 8.40
CA TYR A 104 -105.61 -3.04 7.62
C TYR A 104 -107.01 -2.93 8.24
N THR A 105 -108.04 -3.13 7.42
CA THR A 105 -109.45 -3.03 7.80
C THR A 105 -110.20 -4.29 7.39
N VAL A 106 -110.98 -4.86 8.32
CA VAL A 106 -111.97 -5.89 8.03
C VAL A 106 -113.35 -5.22 7.95
N THR A 107 -114.03 -5.41 6.83
CA THR A 107 -115.39 -4.93 6.61
C THR A 107 -116.34 -6.13 6.66
N LEU A 108 -117.32 -6.09 7.57
CA LEU A 108 -118.41 -7.05 7.67
C LEU A 108 -119.68 -6.41 7.14
N ARG A 109 -120.42 -7.08 6.26
CA ARG A 109 -121.68 -6.60 5.70
C ARG A 109 -122.74 -7.70 5.77
N ASN A 110 -123.89 -7.43 6.38
CA ASN A 110 -125.00 -8.39 6.36
C ASN A 110 -125.95 -8.07 5.19
N VAL A 111 -125.93 -8.93 4.17
CA VAL A 111 -126.80 -8.88 2.99
C VAL A 111 -128.01 -9.82 3.10
N GLY A 112 -128.16 -10.52 4.23
CA GLY A 112 -129.35 -11.34 4.55
C GLY A 112 -130.49 -10.53 5.16
N ASN A 113 -131.61 -11.21 5.42
CA ASN A 113 -132.79 -10.60 6.06
C ASN A 113 -132.90 -10.90 7.56
N GLY A 114 -132.03 -11.75 8.14
CA GLY A 114 -131.87 -11.94 9.58
C GLY A 114 -130.58 -11.31 10.13
N THR A 115 -130.54 -10.98 11.43
CA THR A 115 -129.32 -10.47 12.10
C THR A 115 -128.24 -11.55 12.19
N ALA A 116 -126.99 -11.18 11.95
CA ALA A 116 -125.82 -12.06 12.07
C ALA A 116 -125.01 -11.70 13.32
N VAL A 117 -124.47 -12.71 14.02
CA VAL A 117 -123.47 -12.52 15.09
C VAL A 117 -122.19 -13.22 14.65
N VAL A 118 -121.06 -12.49 14.71
CA VAL A 118 -119.83 -12.84 13.99
C VAL A 118 -118.65 -12.74 14.95
N TYR A 119 -117.84 -13.79 15.08
CA TYR A 119 -116.61 -13.72 15.88
C TYR A 119 -115.43 -13.24 15.02
N VAL A 120 -114.80 -12.13 15.42
CA VAL A 120 -113.64 -11.53 14.74
C VAL A 120 -112.75 -10.78 15.75
N PHE A 121 -111.44 -10.83 15.59
CA PHE A 121 -110.47 -10.23 16.53
C PHE A 121 -110.71 -10.56 18.01
N GLY A 122 -111.19 -11.78 18.31
CA GLY A 122 -111.49 -12.22 19.67
C GLY A 122 -112.79 -11.69 20.27
N LYS A 123 -113.69 -11.10 19.47
CA LYS A 123 -114.96 -10.52 19.94
C LYS A 123 -116.13 -10.91 19.06
N TYR A 124 -117.31 -11.07 19.65
CA TYR A 124 -118.57 -11.19 18.93
C TYR A 124 -119.08 -9.80 18.51
N VAL A 125 -119.42 -9.66 17.23
CA VAL A 125 -119.96 -8.45 16.61
C VAL A 125 -121.32 -8.79 16.02
N GLU A 126 -122.36 -8.08 16.45
CA GLU A 126 -123.69 -8.17 15.86
C GLU A 126 -123.77 -7.25 14.64
N VAL A 127 -124.32 -7.75 13.53
CA VAL A 127 -124.49 -7.01 12.26
C VAL A 127 -125.94 -7.20 11.79
N LYS A 128 -126.74 -6.14 11.85
CA LYS A 128 -128.17 -6.15 11.48
C LYS A 128 -128.34 -6.22 9.96
N PRO A 129 -129.52 -6.64 9.44
CA PRO A 129 -129.81 -6.64 8.01
C PRO A 129 -129.50 -5.27 7.36
N GLY A 130 -128.63 -5.26 6.35
CA GLY A 130 -128.17 -4.06 5.65
C GLY A 130 -127.03 -3.27 6.31
N GLU A 131 -126.60 -3.64 7.52
CA GLU A 131 -125.54 -2.97 8.27
C GLU A 131 -124.13 -3.33 7.74
N VAL A 132 -123.21 -2.37 7.83
CA VAL A 132 -121.79 -2.52 7.47
C VAL A 132 -120.92 -2.06 8.64
N VAL A 133 -120.13 -2.98 9.21
CA VAL A 133 -119.20 -2.71 10.31
C VAL A 133 -117.77 -2.76 9.78
N LYS A 134 -116.94 -1.76 10.13
CA LYS A 134 -115.51 -1.70 9.76
C LYS A 134 -114.65 -1.75 11.00
N LEU A 135 -113.68 -2.66 11.02
CA LEU A 135 -112.78 -2.91 12.14
C LEU A 135 -111.33 -2.72 11.67
N ASN A 136 -110.64 -1.74 12.25
CA ASN A 136 -109.26 -1.42 11.90
C ASN A 136 -108.27 -2.12 12.86
N ALA A 137 -107.18 -2.63 12.31
CA ALA A 137 -106.10 -3.27 13.05
C ALA A 137 -104.73 -3.00 12.37
N THR A 138 -103.65 -3.38 13.04
CA THR A 138 -102.27 -3.15 12.59
C THR A 138 -101.45 -4.44 12.75
N ALA A 139 -100.67 -4.77 11.72
CA ALA A 139 -99.65 -5.81 11.76
C ALA A 139 -98.25 -5.17 11.68
N THR A 140 -97.23 -5.84 12.21
CA THR A 140 -95.84 -5.32 12.21
C THR A 140 -94.93 -6.18 11.35
N ALA A 141 -94.33 -5.58 10.32
CA ALA A 141 -93.30 -6.21 9.50
C ALA A 141 -91.92 -6.02 10.14
N GLN A 142 -91.28 -7.12 10.55
CA GLN A 142 -89.92 -7.12 11.11
C GLN A 142 -88.83 -7.20 10.02
N ALA A 143 -89.17 -7.66 8.82
CA ALA A 143 -88.27 -7.85 7.69
C ALA A 143 -88.91 -7.33 6.39
N ALA A 144 -88.08 -7.14 5.36
CA ALA A 144 -88.53 -6.95 3.99
C ALA A 144 -89.06 -8.26 3.39
N GLY A 145 -89.94 -8.17 2.39
CA GLY A 145 -90.58 -9.34 1.75
C GLY A 145 -92.10 -9.34 1.92
N ILE A 146 -92.73 -10.51 1.81
CA ILE A 146 -94.20 -10.65 1.87
C ILE A 146 -94.64 -10.82 3.32
N LEU A 147 -95.49 -9.90 3.80
CA LEU A 147 -96.24 -10.06 5.05
C LEU A 147 -97.64 -10.61 4.73
N LYS A 148 -97.94 -11.84 5.16
CA LYS A 148 -99.31 -12.39 5.13
C LYS A 148 -100.09 -11.85 6.33
N ILE A 149 -101.09 -11.01 6.08
CA ILE A 149 -102.08 -10.59 7.07
C ILE A 149 -103.26 -11.55 6.97
N ALA A 150 -103.52 -12.33 8.01
CA ALA A 150 -104.65 -13.25 8.10
C ALA A 150 -105.58 -12.83 9.25
N VAL A 151 -106.89 -12.89 9.00
CA VAL A 151 -107.93 -12.65 10.01
C VAL A 151 -108.96 -13.77 9.92
N GLU A 152 -109.20 -14.41 11.05
CA GLU A 152 -110.28 -15.38 11.19
C GLU A 152 -111.60 -14.66 11.48
N VAL A 153 -112.63 -14.97 10.70
CA VAL A 153 -113.98 -14.46 10.86
C VAL A 153 -114.93 -15.66 10.90
N ASN A 154 -115.49 -15.93 12.08
CA ASN A 154 -116.42 -17.03 12.33
C ASN A 154 -115.93 -18.41 11.84
N GLY A 155 -114.66 -18.74 12.09
CA GLY A 155 -114.03 -20.01 11.67
C GLY A 155 -113.45 -20.02 10.25
N THR A 156 -113.59 -18.94 9.48
CA THR A 156 -113.06 -18.83 8.11
C THR A 156 -111.88 -17.85 8.06
N GLU A 157 -110.72 -18.28 7.54
CA GLU A 157 -109.54 -17.42 7.37
C GLU A 157 -109.68 -16.54 6.12
N TYR A 158 -109.60 -15.22 6.31
CA TYR A 158 -109.44 -14.24 5.24
C TYR A 158 -108.01 -13.71 5.28
N ALA A 159 -107.26 -13.88 4.20
CA ALA A 159 -105.85 -13.46 4.13
C ALA A 159 -105.57 -12.50 2.97
N ARG A 160 -104.65 -11.56 3.20
CA ARG A 160 -104.09 -10.68 2.17
C ARG A 160 -102.58 -10.57 2.35
N GLU A 161 -101.85 -10.63 1.24
CA GLU A 161 -100.41 -10.41 1.20
C GLU A 161 -100.08 -8.92 1.01
N VAL A 162 -99.07 -8.44 1.73
CA VAL A 162 -98.55 -7.07 1.64
C VAL A 162 -97.05 -7.12 1.37
N TYR A 163 -96.59 -6.45 0.32
CA TYR A 163 -95.17 -6.42 -0.06
C TYR A 163 -94.43 -5.31 0.69
N ILE A 164 -93.44 -5.67 1.50
CA ILE A 164 -92.63 -4.74 2.30
C ILE A 164 -91.30 -4.50 1.58
N TYR A 165 -91.14 -3.33 0.98
CA TYR A 165 -89.90 -2.91 0.34
C TYR A 165 -89.05 -2.08 1.31
N TYR A 166 -87.90 -2.61 1.71
CA TYR A 166 -86.93 -1.92 2.56
C TYR A 166 -85.86 -1.24 1.71
N TYR A 167 -85.71 0.06 1.87
CA TYR A 167 -84.77 0.90 1.15
C TYR A 167 -83.68 1.41 2.10
N THR A 168 -82.43 1.00 1.87
CA THR A 168 -81.26 1.43 2.65
C THR A 168 -80.05 1.68 1.75
N PRO A 169 -79.30 2.78 1.96
CA PRO A 169 -78.04 3.00 1.27
C PRO A 169 -76.95 2.10 1.88
N ILE A 170 -76.06 1.58 1.02
CA ILE A 170 -74.86 0.86 1.45
C ILE A 170 -73.72 1.43 0.64
N LEU A 171 -72.87 2.23 1.29
CA LEU A 171 -71.71 2.84 0.66
C LEU A 171 -70.47 1.98 0.94
N ALA A 172 -69.75 1.60 -0.11
CA ALA A 172 -68.51 0.83 -0.04
C ALA A 172 -67.41 1.54 -0.83
N ALA A 173 -66.22 1.66 -0.26
CA ALA A 173 -65.07 2.25 -0.93
C ALA A 173 -64.21 1.20 -1.63
N GLU A 174 -63.62 1.58 -2.77
CA GLU A 174 -62.59 0.79 -3.42
C GLU A 174 -61.25 0.91 -2.67
N PRO A 175 -60.41 -0.15 -2.60
CA PRO A 175 -59.12 -0.09 -1.91
C PRO A 175 -58.15 0.91 -2.53
N ALA A 176 -57.56 1.77 -1.71
CA ALA A 176 -56.53 2.72 -2.13
C ALA A 176 -55.12 2.17 -1.86
N TYR A 177 -54.23 2.33 -2.83
CA TYR A 177 -52.81 1.96 -2.72
C TYR A 177 -51.94 3.20 -2.66
N VAL A 178 -50.95 3.20 -1.78
CA VAL A 178 -50.08 4.35 -1.52
C VAL A 178 -48.63 3.91 -1.44
N GLU A 179 -47.78 4.54 -2.24
CA GLU A 179 -46.33 4.42 -2.10
C GLU A 179 -45.76 5.65 -1.39
N VAL A 180 -45.02 5.43 -0.30
CA VAL A 180 -44.43 6.51 0.51
C VAL A 180 -42.93 6.31 0.68
N ARG A 181 -42.15 7.38 0.47
CA ARG A 181 -40.68 7.37 0.65
C ARG A 181 -40.20 7.82 2.04
N LYS A 182 -41.08 8.42 2.83
CA LYS A 182 -40.80 8.92 4.20
C LYS A 182 -42.01 8.67 5.10
N LEU A 183 -41.75 8.37 6.37
CA LEU A 183 -42.73 8.21 7.43
C LEU A 183 -42.24 8.97 8.67
N PRO A 184 -43.11 9.66 9.43
CA PRO A 184 -44.52 9.92 9.12
C PRO A 184 -44.69 10.89 7.93
N THR A 185 -45.79 10.80 7.21
CA THR A 185 -46.13 11.71 6.11
C THR A 185 -47.65 11.85 5.92
N ASN A 186 -48.10 12.96 5.35
CA ASN A 186 -49.50 13.13 4.94
C ASN A 186 -49.62 12.88 3.44
N VAL A 187 -50.58 12.06 3.01
CA VAL A 187 -50.81 11.77 1.58
C VAL A 187 -52.25 12.07 1.21
N THR A 188 -52.45 12.81 0.12
CA THR A 188 -53.76 13.06 -0.47
C THR A 188 -54.05 11.97 -1.51
N LEU A 189 -55.19 11.29 -1.37
CA LEU A 189 -55.61 10.15 -2.18
C LEU A 189 -57.01 10.41 -2.75
N SER A 190 -57.25 10.00 -3.99
CA SER A 190 -58.61 9.95 -4.56
C SER A 190 -59.18 8.54 -4.34
N VAL A 191 -60.32 8.46 -3.64
CA VAL A 191 -61.00 7.21 -3.30
C VAL A 191 -62.36 7.18 -3.97
N VAL A 192 -62.64 6.10 -4.70
CA VAL A 192 -63.95 5.88 -5.31
C VAL A 192 -64.87 5.19 -4.29
N VAL A 193 -66.00 5.81 -3.99
CA VAL A 193 -67.06 5.24 -3.15
C VAL A 193 -68.26 4.90 -4.04
N LYS A 194 -68.69 3.65 -3.97
CA LYS A 194 -69.83 3.09 -4.71
C LYS A 194 -71.00 2.88 -3.78
N ASN A 195 -72.20 3.24 -4.22
CA ASN A 195 -73.43 2.84 -3.54
C ASN A 195 -73.91 1.49 -4.07
N VAL A 196 -73.73 0.44 -3.25
CA VAL A 196 -74.22 -0.92 -3.51
C VAL A 196 -75.58 -1.20 -2.85
N GLY A 197 -76.15 -0.20 -2.17
CA GLY A 197 -77.51 -0.25 -1.63
C GLY A 197 -78.58 0.08 -2.67
N ASN A 198 -79.84 -0.03 -2.26
CA ASN A 198 -81.02 0.21 -3.11
C ASN A 198 -81.67 1.59 -2.86
N TRP A 199 -81.03 2.46 -2.08
CA TRP A 199 -81.44 3.85 -1.82
C TRP A 199 -80.26 4.81 -1.96
N THR A 200 -80.50 6.08 -2.30
CA THR A 200 -79.46 7.11 -2.42
C THR A 200 -78.70 7.29 -1.10
N GLY A 201 -77.39 7.05 -1.13
CA GLY A 201 -76.49 7.31 0.00
C GLY A 201 -75.97 8.74 -0.02
N ARG A 202 -75.52 9.24 1.14
CA ARG A 202 -74.89 10.56 1.26
C ARG A 202 -73.54 10.43 1.95
N LEU A 203 -72.54 11.09 1.41
CA LEU A 203 -71.19 11.19 1.98
C LEU A 203 -70.80 12.67 2.08
N GLY A 204 -71.04 13.24 3.26
CA GLY A 204 -70.99 14.70 3.44
C GLY A 204 -72.02 15.39 2.53
N PRO A 205 -71.62 16.35 1.67
CA PRO A 205 -72.52 17.02 0.73
C PRO A 205 -72.80 16.21 -0.55
N ILE A 206 -72.12 15.08 -0.78
CA ILE A 206 -72.22 14.31 -2.02
C ILE A 206 -73.34 13.27 -1.92
N GLU A 207 -74.28 13.31 -2.85
CA GLU A 207 -75.30 12.26 -3.01
C GLU A 207 -74.82 11.22 -4.02
N ILE A 208 -74.96 9.93 -3.67
CA ILE A 208 -74.57 8.80 -4.52
C ILE A 208 -75.83 7.94 -4.77
N PRO A 209 -76.45 7.98 -5.96
CA PRO A 209 -77.64 7.19 -6.26
C PRO A 209 -77.32 5.68 -6.27
N PRO A 210 -78.33 4.78 -6.16
CA PRO A 210 -78.12 3.34 -6.24
C PRO A 210 -77.31 2.93 -7.48
N GLY A 211 -76.26 2.12 -7.29
CA GLY A 211 -75.33 1.73 -8.35
C GLY A 211 -74.32 2.80 -8.79
N GLY A 212 -74.50 4.06 -8.37
CA GLY A 212 -73.61 5.17 -8.68
C GLY A 212 -72.29 5.14 -7.91
N THR A 213 -71.33 5.93 -8.39
CA THR A 213 -69.99 6.11 -7.80
C THR A 213 -69.67 7.60 -7.65
N ALA A 214 -68.87 7.94 -6.64
CA ALA A 214 -68.28 9.27 -6.49
C ALA A 214 -66.82 9.14 -6.06
N ALA A 215 -65.95 10.00 -6.62
CA ALA A 215 -64.57 10.12 -6.18
C ALA A 215 -64.43 11.21 -5.11
N ILE A 216 -63.74 10.91 -4.01
CA ILE A 216 -63.45 11.86 -2.94
C ILE A 216 -61.94 11.98 -2.70
N ASN A 217 -61.45 13.21 -2.54
CA ASN A 217 -60.06 13.45 -2.15
C ASN A 217 -59.96 13.44 -0.62
N ILE A 218 -59.12 12.55 -0.09
CA ILE A 218 -58.92 12.33 1.34
C ILE A 218 -57.45 12.60 1.67
N THR A 219 -57.15 13.16 2.85
CA THR A 219 -55.77 13.30 3.33
C THR A 219 -55.56 12.36 4.50
N ALA A 220 -54.75 11.31 4.29
CA ALA A 220 -54.40 10.35 5.32
C ALA A 220 -53.06 10.70 5.97
N ALA A 221 -53.01 10.72 7.30
CA ALA A 221 -51.77 10.76 8.06
C ALA A 221 -51.20 9.35 8.18
N VAL A 222 -50.03 9.12 7.60
CA VAL A 222 -49.42 7.81 7.42
C VAL A 222 -48.16 7.71 8.28
N ASN A 223 -48.24 6.90 9.34
CA ASN A 223 -47.16 6.76 10.32
C ASN A 223 -46.42 5.42 10.21
N ALA A 224 -47.01 4.41 9.56
CA ALA A 224 -46.47 3.06 9.42
C ALA A 224 -46.90 2.44 8.08
N THR A 225 -46.25 1.34 7.71
CA THR A 225 -46.62 0.49 6.57
C THR A 225 -47.71 -0.52 6.92
N GLY A 226 -48.32 -1.07 5.88
CA GLY A 226 -49.32 -2.14 5.99
C GLY A 226 -50.68 -1.70 5.47
N THR A 227 -51.68 -2.54 5.68
CA THR A 227 -53.07 -2.27 5.33
C THR A 227 -53.82 -1.82 6.58
N TYR A 228 -54.49 -0.67 6.50
CA TYR A 228 -55.34 -0.15 7.56
C TYR A 228 -56.63 0.43 6.98
N SER A 229 -57.69 0.42 7.78
CA SER A 229 -58.98 1.00 7.41
C SER A 229 -59.12 2.41 7.95
N LEU A 230 -59.47 3.36 7.09
CA LEU A 230 -59.78 4.74 7.47
C LEU A 230 -61.30 4.97 7.38
N GLN A 231 -61.91 5.38 8.49
CA GLN A 231 -63.34 5.70 8.54
C GLN A 231 -63.59 7.13 8.07
N ILE A 232 -64.37 7.30 7.01
CA ILE A 232 -64.69 8.60 6.40
C ILE A 232 -66.20 8.69 6.21
N GLY A 233 -66.85 9.57 6.99
CA GLY A 233 -68.30 9.77 6.90
C GLY A 233 -69.15 8.52 7.14
N GLY A 234 -68.62 7.53 7.87
CA GLY A 234 -69.25 6.22 8.10
C GLY A 234 -68.96 5.16 7.04
N VAL A 235 -68.10 5.45 6.06
CA VAL A 235 -67.60 4.49 5.06
C VAL A 235 -66.20 4.05 5.44
N GLU A 236 -65.98 2.73 5.45
CA GLU A 236 -64.67 2.14 5.65
C GLU A 236 -63.86 2.15 4.35
N VAL A 237 -62.72 2.85 4.35
CA VAL A 237 -61.79 2.89 3.23
C VAL A 237 -60.55 2.04 3.56
N PRO A 238 -60.35 0.88 2.91
CA PRO A 238 -59.12 0.11 3.07
C PRO A 238 -57.98 0.79 2.30
N ILE A 239 -56.91 1.15 3.02
CA ILE A 239 -55.71 1.79 2.48
C ILE A 239 -54.51 0.87 2.70
N THR A 240 -53.77 0.56 1.64
CA THR A 240 -52.52 -0.22 1.72
C THR A 240 -51.33 0.68 1.44
N VAL A 241 -50.45 0.81 2.44
CA VAL A 241 -49.24 1.65 2.39
C VAL A 241 -47.99 0.80 2.23
N VAL A 242 -47.29 1.02 1.13
CA VAL A 242 -45.99 0.42 0.82
C VAL A 242 -44.91 1.47 1.03
N TYR A 243 -43.98 1.21 1.94
CA TYR A 243 -42.79 2.05 2.12
C TYR A 243 -41.76 1.69 1.04
N LYS A 244 -41.37 2.71 0.28
CA LYS A 244 -40.42 2.67 -0.83
C LYS A 244 -39.13 3.33 -0.39
N ALA A 245 -38.13 2.53 -0.04
CA ALA A 245 -36.81 3.02 0.34
C ALA A 245 -35.69 2.28 -0.39
N PRO A 246 -34.65 3.00 -0.86
CA PRO A 246 -33.43 2.36 -1.30
C PRO A 246 -32.67 1.78 -0.10
N SER A 247 -31.87 0.75 -0.34
CA SER A 247 -31.00 0.11 0.64
C SER A 247 -29.80 -0.46 -0.10
N PHE A 248 -28.62 -0.50 0.50
CA PHE A 248 -27.37 -0.67 -0.24
C PHE A 248 -26.47 -1.76 0.34
N GLU A 249 -25.97 -2.63 -0.55
CA GLU A 249 -24.81 -3.47 -0.29
C GLU A 249 -23.59 -2.80 -0.94
N ILE A 250 -22.50 -2.64 -0.18
CA ILE A 250 -21.30 -1.91 -0.62
C ILE A 250 -20.08 -2.80 -0.42
N LYS A 251 -19.23 -2.90 -1.44
CA LYS A 251 -17.95 -3.62 -1.38
C LYS A 251 -16.86 -2.80 -2.04
N THR A 252 -15.67 -2.76 -1.44
CA THR A 252 -14.45 -2.32 -2.09
C THR A 252 -13.54 -3.52 -2.36
N GLY A 253 -12.66 -3.40 -3.34
CA GLY A 253 -11.65 -4.41 -3.60
C GLY A 253 -10.58 -3.97 -4.59
N GLY A 254 -9.71 -4.91 -4.91
CA GLY A 254 -8.42 -4.67 -5.55
C GLY A 254 -7.31 -5.37 -4.74
N PRO A 255 -6.05 -5.30 -5.20
CA PRO A 255 -4.92 -5.84 -4.42
C PRO A 255 -4.78 -5.06 -3.10
N THR A 256 -4.51 -5.78 -2.02
CA THR A 256 -4.24 -5.20 -0.68
C THR A 256 -2.74 -5.08 -0.39
N GLU A 257 -1.94 -5.96 -0.98
CA GLU A 257 -0.47 -5.92 -0.99
C GLU A 257 0.05 -6.19 -2.41
N THR A 258 1.07 -5.48 -2.87
CA THR A 258 1.74 -5.75 -4.16
C THR A 258 3.25 -5.50 -4.14
N GLU A 259 3.96 -6.18 -5.06
CA GLU A 259 5.33 -5.87 -5.46
C GLU A 259 5.31 -5.14 -6.81
N ALA A 260 5.57 -3.83 -6.76
CA ALA A 260 5.44 -2.92 -7.90
C ALA A 260 6.80 -2.46 -8.44
N LEU A 261 6.89 -2.32 -9.76
CA LEU A 261 7.89 -1.44 -10.37
C LEU A 261 7.38 0.02 -10.27
N PRO A 262 8.27 1.02 -10.09
CA PRO A 262 7.87 2.42 -10.07
C PRO A 262 7.10 2.82 -11.34
N GLY A 263 5.93 3.42 -11.16
CA GLY A 263 5.00 3.83 -12.23
C GLY A 263 3.92 2.79 -12.58
N GLU A 264 3.96 1.57 -12.04
CA GLU A 264 2.90 0.57 -12.27
C GLU A 264 1.56 1.02 -11.68
N LYS A 265 0.46 0.58 -12.32
CA LYS A 265 -0.91 0.95 -11.97
C LYS A 265 -1.72 -0.26 -11.51
N TYR A 266 -2.44 -0.12 -10.41
CA TYR A 266 -3.27 -1.17 -9.82
C TYR A 266 -4.73 -0.71 -9.73
N PRO A 267 -5.70 -1.59 -10.07
CA PRO A 267 -7.11 -1.25 -9.99
C PRO A 267 -7.62 -1.41 -8.55
N ALA A 268 -8.20 -0.34 -8.01
CA ALA A 268 -9.07 -0.40 -6.85
C ALA A 268 -10.51 -0.14 -7.33
N TRP A 269 -11.46 -0.93 -6.87
CA TRP A 269 -12.85 -0.83 -7.31
C TRP A 269 -13.83 -0.67 -6.14
N LEU A 270 -14.94 -0.01 -6.45
CA LEU A 270 -16.12 0.15 -5.61
C LEU A 270 -17.31 -0.47 -6.32
N TRP A 271 -17.97 -1.42 -5.66
CA TRP A 271 -19.21 -2.02 -6.09
C TRP A 271 -20.33 -1.62 -5.13
N ILE A 272 -21.41 -1.05 -5.67
CA ILE A 272 -22.63 -0.71 -4.91
C ILE A 272 -23.81 -1.38 -5.59
N LYS A 273 -24.63 -2.09 -4.82
CA LYS A 273 -25.90 -2.67 -5.27
C LYS A 273 -27.07 -2.12 -4.48
N ASN A 274 -28.12 -1.70 -5.16
CA ASN A 274 -29.39 -1.36 -4.52
C ASN A 274 -30.16 -2.65 -4.20
N VAL A 275 -30.24 -3.00 -2.93
CA VAL A 275 -31.01 -4.13 -2.39
C VAL A 275 -32.35 -3.67 -1.79
N GLY A 276 -32.68 -2.38 -1.91
CA GLY A 276 -33.98 -1.81 -1.53
C GLY A 276 -35.05 -2.00 -2.60
N ASN A 277 -36.25 -1.46 -2.33
CA ASN A 277 -37.43 -1.61 -3.18
C ASN A 277 -37.81 -0.33 -3.95
N ALA A 278 -36.94 0.68 -3.93
CA ALA A 278 -37.09 1.95 -4.64
C ALA A 278 -35.81 2.37 -5.36
N THR A 279 -35.93 3.09 -6.48
CA THR A 279 -34.79 3.67 -7.21
C THR A 279 -34.08 4.72 -6.37
N ALA A 280 -32.75 4.58 -6.29
CA ALA A 280 -31.83 5.50 -5.63
C ALA A 280 -31.19 6.48 -6.61
N LYS A 281 -30.90 7.70 -6.17
CA LYS A 281 -30.03 8.68 -6.84
C LYS A 281 -28.74 8.86 -6.03
N LEU A 282 -27.61 8.54 -6.64
CA LEU A 282 -26.28 8.66 -6.05
C LEU A 282 -25.42 9.61 -6.89
N SER A 283 -24.51 10.33 -6.25
CA SER A 283 -23.34 10.94 -6.88
C SER A 283 -22.10 10.21 -6.38
N ILE A 284 -21.34 9.60 -7.28
CA ILE A 284 -20.11 8.88 -6.92
C ILE A 284 -18.93 9.66 -7.49
N ASP A 285 -18.13 10.22 -6.59
CA ASP A 285 -17.01 11.12 -6.91
C ASP A 285 -17.39 12.32 -7.82
N GLY A 286 -18.66 12.73 -7.77
CA GLY A 286 -19.21 13.83 -8.59
C GLY A 286 -19.99 13.39 -9.83
N GLU A 287 -19.98 12.09 -10.18
CA GLU A 287 -20.76 11.56 -11.30
C GLU A 287 -22.13 11.03 -10.81
N GLU A 288 -23.22 11.60 -11.34
CA GLU A 288 -24.58 11.18 -11.00
C GLU A 288 -24.94 9.81 -11.60
N ARG A 289 -25.56 8.95 -10.81
CA ARG A 289 -25.98 7.59 -11.14
C ARG A 289 -27.35 7.30 -10.53
N GLU A 290 -28.27 6.74 -11.32
CA GLU A 290 -29.50 6.15 -10.81
C GLU A 290 -29.37 4.62 -10.71
N LEU A 291 -29.88 4.03 -9.63
CA LEU A 291 -29.87 2.58 -9.39
C LEU A 291 -31.27 2.10 -9.02
N GLY A 292 -31.91 1.35 -9.91
CA GLY A 292 -33.18 0.67 -9.65
C GLY A 292 -33.05 -0.47 -8.63
N PRO A 293 -34.18 -1.00 -8.12
CA PRO A 293 -34.18 -2.18 -7.24
C PRO A 293 -33.47 -3.38 -7.90
N GLY A 294 -32.40 -3.86 -7.28
CA GLY A 294 -31.58 -4.97 -7.79
C GLY A 294 -30.37 -4.56 -8.64
N ASP A 295 -30.33 -3.31 -9.14
CA ASP A 295 -29.23 -2.82 -9.97
C ASP A 295 -27.93 -2.65 -9.17
N ALA A 296 -26.80 -2.78 -9.87
CA ALA A 296 -25.48 -2.56 -9.30
C ALA A 296 -24.59 -1.74 -10.24
N VAL A 297 -23.72 -0.91 -9.65
CA VAL A 297 -22.69 -0.15 -10.34
C VAL A 297 -21.30 -0.60 -9.83
N ASN A 298 -20.33 -0.63 -10.73
CA ASN A 298 -18.93 -0.89 -10.40
C ASN A 298 -18.05 0.23 -10.97
N ILE A 299 -17.26 0.89 -10.12
CA ILE A 299 -16.39 2.01 -10.48
C ILE A 299 -14.96 1.65 -10.11
N THR A 300 -14.03 1.79 -11.07
CA THR A 300 -12.60 1.49 -10.86
C THR A 300 -11.77 2.77 -10.88
N LYS A 301 -10.94 2.95 -9.85
CA LYS A 301 -9.87 3.94 -9.77
C LYS A 301 -8.51 3.28 -9.89
N TRP A 302 -7.60 3.91 -10.61
CA TRP A 302 -6.24 3.42 -10.78
C TRP A 302 -5.31 4.06 -9.74
N ILE A 303 -4.65 3.22 -8.93
CA ILE A 303 -3.59 3.63 -8.02
C ILE A 303 -2.27 3.48 -8.77
N GLN A 304 -1.57 4.59 -9.03
CA GLN A 304 -0.19 4.57 -9.52
C GLN A 304 0.79 4.47 -8.35
N VAL A 305 1.78 3.59 -8.47
CA VAL A 305 2.74 3.27 -7.42
C VAL A 305 4.15 3.66 -7.84
N ASP A 306 4.65 4.78 -7.32
CA ASP A 306 6.00 5.30 -7.62
C ASP A 306 7.02 5.04 -6.50
N LYS A 307 6.57 4.80 -5.26
CA LYS A 307 7.43 4.59 -4.09
C LYS A 307 6.82 3.59 -3.09
N VAL A 308 7.63 3.14 -2.13
CA VAL A 308 7.17 2.25 -1.05
C VAL A 308 6.21 3.00 -0.13
N GLY A 309 5.11 2.37 0.27
CA GLY A 309 4.13 2.99 1.16
C GLY A 309 2.72 2.43 1.05
N ILE A 310 1.77 3.10 1.73
CA ILE A 310 0.35 2.78 1.69
C ILE A 310 -0.37 3.81 0.81
N TYR A 311 -1.01 3.32 -0.22
CA TYR A 311 -1.85 4.10 -1.14
C TYR A 311 -3.33 3.90 -0.79
N LYS A 312 -4.14 4.94 -1.01
CA LYS A 312 -5.59 4.91 -0.72
C LYS A 312 -6.37 5.34 -1.95
N ALA A 313 -7.27 4.48 -2.42
CA ALA A 313 -8.34 4.87 -3.32
C ALA A 313 -9.57 5.22 -2.47
N VAL A 314 -9.89 6.51 -2.40
CA VAL A 314 -11.07 7.04 -1.71
C VAL A 314 -12.18 7.22 -2.75
N PHE A 315 -13.37 6.70 -2.45
CA PHE A 315 -14.58 6.91 -3.23
C PHE A 315 -15.60 7.63 -2.35
N LYS A 316 -16.04 8.80 -2.78
CA LYS A 316 -17.11 9.55 -2.11
C LYS A 316 -18.44 9.20 -2.74
N VAL A 317 -19.44 8.86 -1.92
CA VAL A 317 -20.80 8.55 -2.36
C VAL A 317 -21.74 9.49 -1.62
N GLU A 318 -22.52 10.26 -2.36
CA GLU A 318 -23.44 11.28 -1.85
C GLU A 318 -24.84 11.07 -2.47
N GLY A 319 -25.90 11.63 -1.88
CA GLY A 319 -27.29 11.44 -2.32
C GLY A 319 -28.09 10.54 -1.36
N ASP A 320 -28.86 9.57 -1.90
CA ASP A 320 -29.65 8.61 -1.10
C ASP A 320 -28.77 7.68 -0.22
N LEU A 321 -27.48 7.60 -0.51
CA LEU A 321 -26.44 7.03 0.33
C LEU A 321 -25.35 8.09 0.53
N ASN A 322 -25.03 8.40 1.79
CA ASN A 322 -23.93 9.32 2.12
C ASN A 322 -22.85 8.56 2.88
N THR A 323 -21.76 8.21 2.20
CA THR A 323 -20.65 7.44 2.77
C THR A 323 -19.34 7.66 2.01
N THR A 324 -18.22 7.37 2.66
CA THR A 324 -16.89 7.37 2.02
C THR A 324 -16.29 5.99 2.13
N ALA A 325 -16.19 5.29 1.01
CA ALA A 325 -15.55 3.99 0.93
C ALA A 325 -14.05 4.15 0.61
N VAL A 326 -13.18 3.39 1.27
CA VAL A 326 -11.72 3.48 1.08
C VAL A 326 -11.14 2.10 0.85
N HIS A 327 -10.46 1.91 -0.28
CA HIS A 327 -9.58 0.76 -0.51
C HIS A 327 -8.13 1.16 -0.20
N GLN A 328 -7.37 0.26 0.44
CA GLN A 328 -5.96 0.47 0.77
C GLN A 328 -5.08 -0.55 0.05
N LEU A 329 -3.98 -0.06 -0.54
CA LEU A 329 -2.94 -0.87 -1.18
C LEU A 329 -1.60 -0.61 -0.48
N SER A 330 -1.02 -1.64 0.12
CA SER A 330 0.37 -1.62 0.58
C SER A 330 1.30 -2.00 -0.57
N ALA A 331 2.19 -1.09 -0.95
CA ALA A 331 3.11 -1.27 -2.06
C ALA A 331 4.55 -1.45 -1.57
N LYS A 332 5.17 -2.56 -1.97
CA LYS A 332 6.61 -2.80 -1.89
C LYS A 332 7.23 -2.50 -3.25
N ILE A 333 8.27 -1.67 -3.28
CA ILE A 333 8.98 -1.37 -4.54
C ILE A 333 9.99 -2.45 -4.84
N VAL A 334 9.90 -2.98 -6.06
CA VAL A 334 10.92 -3.81 -6.67
C VAL A 334 12.11 -2.94 -7.04
N ALA A 335 13.23 -3.23 -6.41
CA ALA A 335 14.52 -2.62 -6.65
C ALA A 335 15.54 -3.70 -7.03
N VAL A 336 16.62 -3.25 -7.67
CA VAL A 336 17.80 -4.08 -7.96
C VAL A 336 18.96 -3.65 -7.07
N LYS A 337 19.75 -4.62 -6.62
CA LYS A 337 21.04 -4.41 -5.96
C LYS A 337 22.12 -4.98 -6.85
N VAL A 338 23.10 -4.15 -7.20
CA VAL A 338 24.30 -4.55 -7.93
C VAL A 338 25.44 -4.77 -6.95
N GLU A 339 26.14 -5.87 -7.11
CA GLU A 339 27.36 -6.21 -6.40
C GLU A 339 28.47 -6.44 -7.43
N MET A 340 29.57 -5.70 -7.29
CA MET A 340 30.76 -5.86 -8.12
C MET A 340 31.68 -6.85 -7.41
N VAL A 341 32.10 -7.90 -8.11
CA VAL A 341 32.94 -8.96 -7.54
C VAL A 341 34.25 -9.01 -8.28
N LEU A 342 35.34 -8.96 -7.53
CA LEU A 342 36.68 -9.25 -7.98
C LEU A 342 37.01 -10.69 -7.57
N TRP A 343 37.27 -11.57 -8.52
CA TRP A 343 37.56 -12.99 -8.27
C TRP A 343 39.05 -13.27 -8.16
N LYS A 344 39.87 -12.59 -8.97
CA LYS A 344 41.34 -12.69 -8.99
C LYS A 344 41.99 -11.32 -9.24
N PRO A 345 43.21 -11.09 -8.73
CA PRO A 345 44.06 -12.03 -7.98
C PRO A 345 43.61 -12.28 -6.54
N GLU A 346 42.82 -11.39 -5.96
CA GLU A 346 42.27 -11.49 -4.61
C GLU A 346 40.74 -11.36 -4.64
N LEU A 347 40.03 -12.09 -3.78
CA LEU A 347 38.58 -11.98 -3.67
C LEU A 347 38.20 -10.65 -2.98
N ARG A 348 37.66 -9.70 -3.73
CA ARG A 348 37.08 -8.45 -3.21
C ARG A 348 35.63 -8.31 -3.67
N ARG A 349 34.81 -7.62 -2.89
CA ARG A 349 33.41 -7.32 -3.21
C ARG A 349 33.17 -5.83 -2.94
N GLY A 350 32.37 -5.22 -3.80
CA GLY A 350 31.98 -3.81 -3.71
C GLY A 350 30.50 -3.63 -4.01
N TRP A 351 29.91 -2.59 -3.42
CA TRP A 351 28.51 -2.23 -3.60
C TRP A 351 28.40 -0.76 -3.98
N PRO A 352 28.85 -0.38 -5.20
CA PRO A 352 28.78 0.99 -5.66
C PRO A 352 27.35 1.52 -5.61
N PRO A 353 27.15 2.77 -5.14
CA PRO A 353 25.83 3.37 -5.15
C PRO A 353 25.38 3.66 -6.60
N PRO A 354 24.06 3.74 -6.85
CA PRO A 354 23.51 4.18 -8.13
C PRO A 354 24.15 5.47 -8.64
N ASN A 355 24.71 5.43 -9.85
CA ASN A 355 25.44 6.52 -10.51
C ASN A 355 26.68 7.02 -9.75
N GLY A 356 27.28 6.19 -8.91
CA GLY A 356 28.51 6.50 -8.18
C GLY A 356 29.58 5.42 -8.30
N GLU A 357 30.60 5.55 -7.43
CA GLU A 357 31.78 4.70 -7.39
C GLU A 357 31.95 4.04 -6.03
N ASP A 358 32.50 2.82 -6.03
CA ASP A 358 33.12 2.18 -4.87
C ASP A 358 34.57 1.81 -5.24
N ARG A 359 35.46 1.65 -4.25
CA ARG A 359 36.91 1.60 -4.46
C ARG A 359 37.57 0.45 -3.71
N THR A 360 38.59 -0.15 -4.33
CA THR A 360 39.42 -1.18 -3.72
C THR A 360 40.88 -1.04 -4.14
N SER A 361 41.79 -1.70 -3.43
CA SER A 361 43.21 -1.75 -3.74
C SER A 361 43.72 -3.17 -3.87
N LEU A 362 44.67 -3.37 -4.79
CA LEU A 362 45.35 -4.64 -5.04
C LEU A 362 46.85 -4.47 -4.98
N LEU A 363 47.50 -5.48 -4.40
CA LEU A 363 48.94 -5.68 -4.46
C LEU A 363 49.24 -6.71 -5.55
N LEU A 364 50.14 -6.37 -6.48
CA LEU A 364 50.48 -7.17 -7.64
C LEU A 364 51.99 -7.45 -7.68
N GLU A 365 52.38 -8.65 -8.12
CA GLU A 365 53.80 -9.03 -8.24
C GLU A 365 54.41 -8.56 -9.57
N SER A 366 53.58 -8.28 -10.58
CA SER A 366 53.98 -7.91 -11.94
C SER A 366 53.36 -6.59 -12.40
N LYS A 367 54.08 -5.85 -13.27
CA LYS A 367 53.61 -4.59 -13.89
C LYS A 367 52.26 -4.75 -14.62
N THR A 368 52.00 -5.92 -15.16
CA THR A 368 50.74 -6.30 -15.82
C THR A 368 50.12 -7.50 -15.12
N ALA A 369 48.80 -7.45 -14.91
CA ALA A 369 48.03 -8.58 -14.40
C ALA A 369 46.68 -8.70 -15.11
N GLU A 370 46.20 -9.93 -15.33
CA GLU A 370 44.80 -10.16 -15.64
C GLU A 370 44.00 -10.13 -14.33
N VAL A 371 42.99 -9.27 -14.30
CA VAL A 371 41.99 -9.19 -13.24
C VAL A 371 40.73 -9.91 -13.72
N GLN A 372 40.33 -10.95 -12.99
CA GLN A 372 39.05 -11.63 -13.21
C GLN A 372 38.03 -10.98 -12.29
N TRP A 373 37.00 -10.36 -12.87
CA TRP A 373 35.97 -9.63 -12.15
C TRP A 373 34.58 -10.02 -12.67
N GLY A 374 33.55 -9.33 -12.20
CA GLY A 374 32.19 -9.50 -12.69
C GLY A 374 31.21 -8.70 -11.86
N TYR A 375 29.93 -8.91 -12.13
CA TYR A 375 28.84 -8.34 -11.35
C TYR A 375 27.78 -9.39 -11.04
N ILE A 376 27.09 -9.20 -9.92
CA ILE A 376 25.92 -9.97 -9.50
C ILE A 376 24.79 -8.96 -9.26
N ILE A 377 23.72 -9.09 -10.02
CA ILE A 377 22.49 -8.30 -9.89
C ILE A 377 21.47 -9.18 -9.19
N THR A 378 20.95 -8.68 -8.07
CA THR A 378 19.87 -9.28 -7.29
C THR A 378 18.66 -8.37 -7.32
N SER A 379 17.46 -8.93 -7.14
CA SER A 379 16.25 -8.15 -6.88
C SER A 379 15.63 -8.53 -5.54
N ASN A 380 14.99 -7.56 -4.88
CA ASN A 380 14.20 -7.80 -3.69
C ASN A 380 12.80 -8.39 -4.00
N ALA A 381 12.43 -8.58 -5.27
CA ALA A 381 11.18 -9.22 -5.66
C ALA A 381 11.08 -10.66 -5.11
N SER A 382 10.00 -10.95 -4.39
CA SER A 382 9.76 -12.25 -3.73
C SER A 382 8.66 -13.08 -4.37
N LYS A 383 7.80 -12.47 -5.21
CA LYS A 383 6.66 -13.12 -5.87
C LYS A 383 6.70 -13.04 -7.40
N ARG A 384 7.47 -12.12 -8.00
CA ARG A 384 7.54 -11.92 -9.47
C ARG A 384 8.95 -12.01 -10.03
N THR A 385 9.01 -12.44 -11.29
CA THR A 385 10.22 -12.32 -12.12
C THR A 385 10.43 -10.87 -12.53
N VAL A 386 11.69 -10.43 -12.57
CA VAL A 386 12.09 -9.07 -12.95
C VAL A 386 13.00 -9.14 -14.17
N VAL A 387 12.65 -8.42 -15.24
CA VAL A 387 13.54 -8.25 -16.39
C VAL A 387 14.40 -7.01 -16.15
N VAL A 388 15.71 -7.15 -16.33
CA VAL A 388 16.67 -6.05 -16.25
C VAL A 388 17.42 -5.92 -17.57
N TYR A 389 17.57 -4.69 -18.04
CA TYR A 389 18.45 -4.34 -19.14
C TYR A 389 19.84 -4.05 -18.59
N VAL A 390 20.86 -4.71 -19.14
CA VAL A 390 22.23 -4.63 -18.63
C VAL A 390 23.19 -4.32 -19.77
N GLU A 391 24.08 -3.37 -19.53
CA GLU A 391 25.13 -2.96 -20.46
C GLU A 391 26.49 -3.02 -19.75
N ASP A 392 27.44 -3.73 -20.35
CA ASP A 392 28.81 -3.91 -19.87
C ASP A 392 29.81 -3.90 -21.04
N VAL A 393 31.07 -4.23 -20.77
CA VAL A 393 32.15 -4.22 -21.77
C VAL A 393 31.97 -5.21 -22.93
N GLN A 394 31.10 -6.21 -22.81
CA GLN A 394 30.73 -7.14 -23.89
C GLN A 394 29.47 -6.69 -24.66
N GLY A 395 28.86 -5.57 -24.28
CA GLY A 395 27.67 -5.02 -24.95
C GLY A 395 26.42 -5.09 -24.06
N ARG A 396 25.25 -5.17 -24.70
CA ARG A 396 23.94 -4.91 -24.08
C ARG A 396 23.04 -6.14 -24.18
N ASP A 397 22.43 -6.52 -23.05
CA ASP A 397 21.71 -7.79 -22.90
C ASP A 397 20.49 -7.62 -21.97
N TYR A 398 19.56 -8.58 -22.01
CA TYR A 398 18.37 -8.62 -21.16
C TYR A 398 18.42 -9.85 -20.26
N PHE A 399 18.54 -9.62 -18.96
CA PHE A 399 18.52 -10.71 -17.98
C PHE A 399 17.17 -10.83 -17.29
N THR A 400 16.77 -12.07 -17.05
CA THR A 400 15.53 -12.43 -16.35
C THR A 400 15.89 -12.94 -14.96
N ILE A 401 15.57 -12.15 -13.91
CA ILE A 401 15.84 -12.48 -12.52
C ILE A 401 14.57 -13.13 -11.93
N PRO A 402 14.57 -14.43 -11.58
CA PRO A 402 13.43 -15.07 -10.92
C PRO A 402 13.26 -14.54 -9.48
N PRO A 403 12.11 -14.75 -8.83
CA PRO A 403 11.89 -14.31 -7.44
C PRO A 403 13.00 -14.80 -6.50
N LYS A 404 13.57 -13.90 -5.69
CA LYS A 404 14.75 -14.15 -4.82
C LYS A 404 16.02 -14.63 -5.54
N GLY A 405 16.06 -14.59 -6.87
CA GLY A 405 17.19 -15.00 -7.67
C GLY A 405 18.28 -13.93 -7.82
N SER A 406 19.35 -14.33 -8.49
CA SER A 406 20.42 -13.46 -8.94
C SER A 406 20.79 -13.78 -10.38
N VAL A 407 21.37 -12.81 -11.06
CA VAL A 407 22.00 -12.99 -12.37
C VAL A 407 23.32 -12.24 -12.40
N GLY A 408 24.24 -12.62 -13.26
CA GLY A 408 25.55 -12.00 -13.30
C GLY A 408 26.39 -12.49 -14.47
N ARG A 409 27.50 -11.80 -14.70
CA ARG A 409 28.48 -12.14 -15.73
C ARG A 409 29.89 -12.00 -15.15
N ASN A 410 30.73 -12.97 -15.48
CA ASN A 410 32.16 -12.91 -15.19
C ASN A 410 32.89 -12.34 -16.41
N LEU A 411 33.84 -11.46 -16.15
CA LEU A 411 34.53 -10.63 -17.12
C LEU A 411 36.03 -10.58 -16.76
N THR A 412 36.86 -10.20 -17.71
CA THR A 412 38.30 -9.99 -17.49
C THR A 412 38.68 -8.56 -17.85
N ALA A 413 39.75 -8.06 -17.24
CA ALA A 413 40.38 -6.80 -17.60
C ALA A 413 41.88 -6.90 -17.34
N THR A 414 42.70 -6.32 -18.22
CA THR A 414 44.14 -6.20 -17.98
C THR A 414 44.42 -4.91 -17.22
N VAL A 415 45.15 -5.00 -16.12
CA VAL A 415 45.53 -3.84 -15.29
C VAL A 415 47.04 -3.61 -15.33
N GLN A 416 47.43 -2.34 -15.24
CA GLN A 416 48.82 -1.92 -15.05
C GLN A 416 49.07 -1.65 -13.57
N ALA A 417 50.31 -1.84 -13.10
CA ALA A 417 50.74 -1.62 -11.73
C ALA A 417 52.11 -0.90 -11.70
N PRO A 418 52.28 0.18 -10.92
CA PRO A 418 51.22 0.89 -10.17
C PRO A 418 50.22 1.61 -11.10
N GLY A 419 48.99 1.79 -10.65
CA GLY A 419 47.94 2.44 -11.47
C GLY A 419 46.54 2.35 -10.89
N SER A 420 45.53 2.52 -11.76
CA SER A 420 44.14 2.22 -11.46
C SER A 420 43.34 1.90 -12.71
N ILE A 421 42.26 1.14 -12.55
CA ILE A 421 41.25 0.88 -13.59
C ILE A 421 39.85 1.11 -13.01
N ALA A 422 38.89 1.52 -13.85
CA ALA A 422 37.48 1.58 -13.50
C ALA A 422 36.70 0.54 -14.30
N VAL A 423 36.21 -0.50 -13.63
CA VAL A 423 35.27 -1.47 -14.22
C VAL A 423 33.84 -1.04 -13.91
N TRP A 424 32.89 -1.34 -14.80
CA TRP A 424 31.54 -0.79 -14.69
C TRP A 424 30.48 -1.71 -15.28
N VAL A 425 29.24 -1.52 -14.82
CA VAL A 425 28.02 -2.09 -15.40
C VAL A 425 26.91 -1.05 -15.34
N ILE A 426 26.05 -1.00 -16.35
CA ILE A 426 24.85 -0.17 -16.39
C ILE A 426 23.64 -1.10 -16.28
N VAL A 427 22.74 -0.84 -15.33
CA VAL A 427 21.52 -1.63 -15.11
C VAL A 427 20.31 -0.71 -15.17
N ASN A 428 19.39 -0.96 -16.10
CA ASN A 428 18.23 -0.12 -16.40
C ASN A 428 18.60 1.38 -16.56
N GLY A 429 19.72 1.67 -17.25
CA GLY A 429 20.24 3.03 -17.47
C GLY A 429 20.98 3.65 -16.28
N THR A 430 21.03 2.98 -15.12
CA THR A 430 21.81 3.43 -13.94
C THR A 430 23.21 2.84 -13.98
N LYS A 431 24.26 3.67 -13.89
CA LYS A 431 25.66 3.21 -13.93
C LYS A 431 26.17 2.86 -12.54
N TYR A 432 26.95 1.78 -12.46
CA TYR A 432 27.64 1.30 -11.26
C TYR A 432 29.12 1.12 -11.60
N THR A 433 30.02 1.77 -10.85
CA THR A 433 31.45 1.80 -11.15
C THR A 433 32.28 1.29 -9.96
N TYR A 434 33.26 0.42 -10.22
CA TYR A 434 34.20 -0.07 -9.21
C TYR A 434 35.62 0.26 -9.64
N VAL A 435 36.31 1.08 -8.84
CA VAL A 435 37.66 1.55 -9.11
C VAL A 435 38.65 0.66 -8.38
N ILE A 436 39.53 0.01 -9.13
CA ILE A 436 40.54 -0.91 -8.63
C ILE A 436 41.89 -0.18 -8.75
N SER A 437 42.44 0.27 -7.63
CA SER A 437 43.79 0.82 -7.55
C SER A 437 44.81 -0.31 -7.42
N THR A 438 45.95 -0.20 -8.08
CA THR A 438 46.98 -1.23 -8.14
C THR A 438 48.32 -0.69 -7.65
N GLN A 439 49.02 -1.48 -6.84
CA GLN A 439 50.37 -1.21 -6.37
C GLN A 439 51.23 -2.46 -6.56
N LEU A 440 52.53 -2.28 -6.78
CA LEU A 440 53.46 -3.39 -6.88
C LEU A 440 53.97 -3.82 -5.50
N VAL A 441 54.06 -5.13 -5.28
CA VAL A 441 54.80 -5.70 -4.14
C VAL A 441 56.29 -5.57 -4.44
N PRO A 442 57.09 -4.90 -3.59
CA PRO A 442 58.54 -4.90 -3.74
C PRO A 442 59.10 -6.33 -3.56
N PRO A 443 60.04 -6.79 -4.40
CA PRO A 443 60.69 -8.07 -4.20
C PRO A 443 61.51 -8.05 -2.92
N LYS A 444 61.78 -9.24 -2.37
CA LYS A 444 62.74 -9.41 -1.28
C LYS A 444 64.13 -9.63 -1.84
N VAL A 445 65.12 -9.02 -1.20
CA VAL A 445 66.53 -9.07 -1.59
C VAL A 445 67.38 -9.65 -0.48
N THR A 446 68.41 -10.40 -0.88
CA THR A 446 69.43 -10.95 0.01
C THR A 446 70.79 -10.53 -0.53
N ILE A 447 71.54 -9.79 0.27
CA ILE A 447 72.81 -9.17 -0.11
C ILE A 447 73.81 -9.54 0.98
N ARG A 448 74.67 -10.50 0.66
CA ARG A 448 75.75 -10.96 1.53
C ARG A 448 77.08 -10.44 0.97
N ASP A 449 78.15 -10.55 1.76
CA ASP A 449 79.53 -10.50 1.26
C ASP A 449 79.90 -9.34 0.30
N VAL A 450 79.32 -8.15 0.51
CA VAL A 450 79.74 -6.92 -0.20
C VAL A 450 81.25 -6.71 -0.03
N SER A 451 82.00 -6.77 -1.13
CA SER A 451 83.46 -6.71 -1.13
C SER A 451 83.97 -5.28 -1.22
N LYS A 452 83.39 -4.49 -2.14
CA LYS A 452 83.64 -3.06 -2.32
C LYS A 452 82.39 -2.30 -2.76
N ILE A 453 82.44 -0.99 -2.55
CA ILE A 453 81.47 0.00 -3.05
C ILE A 453 82.23 1.07 -3.81
N GLU A 454 82.03 1.14 -5.12
CA GLU A 454 82.53 2.21 -5.98
C GLU A 454 81.44 3.29 -6.05
N PHE A 455 81.76 4.57 -5.86
CA PHE A 455 80.73 5.61 -5.81
C PHE A 455 81.17 6.98 -6.34
N ARG A 456 80.19 7.81 -6.69
CA ARG A 456 80.30 9.22 -7.01
C ARG A 456 79.01 9.93 -6.57
N ASP A 457 79.14 10.86 -5.64
CA ASP A 457 78.05 11.67 -5.09
C ASP A 457 78.28 13.14 -5.40
N SER A 458 77.49 13.69 -6.32
CA SER A 458 77.52 15.10 -6.74
C SER A 458 76.36 15.92 -6.16
N ARG A 459 75.76 15.49 -5.04
CA ARG A 459 74.83 16.34 -4.27
C ARG A 459 75.63 17.36 -3.47
N GLU A 460 75.52 18.64 -3.78
CA GLU A 460 76.37 19.65 -3.15
C GLU A 460 76.06 19.83 -1.66
N ILE A 461 77.09 19.96 -0.82
CA ILE A 461 76.96 20.45 0.55
C ILE A 461 77.48 21.88 0.58
N LEU A 462 76.61 22.84 0.90
CA LEU A 462 76.96 24.25 0.87
C LEU A 462 77.34 24.76 2.27
N GLY A 463 78.26 25.73 2.32
CA GLY A 463 78.46 26.54 3.52
C GLY A 463 79.21 25.86 4.68
N LEU A 464 80.03 24.85 4.41
CA LEU A 464 80.81 24.15 5.43
C LEU A 464 81.93 25.05 5.99
N GLY A 465 81.77 25.48 7.25
CA GLY A 465 82.77 26.27 7.95
C GLY A 465 83.88 25.40 8.53
N ILE A 466 85.13 25.67 8.16
CA ILE A 466 86.34 25.12 8.77
C ILE A 466 86.99 26.22 9.62
N LYS A 467 87.24 25.92 10.91
CA LYS A 467 87.93 26.83 11.82
C LYS A 467 89.11 26.13 12.48
N CYS A 468 90.33 26.62 12.27
CA CYS A 468 91.53 26.08 12.91
C CYS A 468 92.30 27.17 13.65
N SER A 469 92.92 26.83 14.77
CA SER A 469 93.71 27.76 15.58
C SER A 469 94.92 27.07 16.20
N GLY A 470 95.96 27.86 16.48
CA GLY A 470 97.20 27.38 17.11
C GLY A 470 98.18 26.68 16.16
N ILE A 471 98.00 26.82 14.84
CA ILE A 471 98.91 26.25 13.84
C ILE A 471 100.07 27.24 13.63
N PRO A 472 101.34 26.89 13.95
CA PRO A 472 102.48 27.83 13.94
C PRO A 472 102.76 28.48 12.58
N ILE A 473 102.32 27.85 11.49
CA ILE A 473 102.64 28.23 10.10
C ILE A 473 101.54 29.13 9.49
N VAL A 474 100.29 29.03 9.99
CA VAL A 474 99.09 29.62 9.34
C VAL A 474 98.21 30.43 10.30
N GLY A 475 98.48 30.40 11.61
CA GLY A 475 97.78 31.21 12.62
C GLY A 475 96.35 30.72 12.91
N THR A 476 95.39 31.64 12.79
CA THR A 476 93.95 31.33 12.93
C THR A 476 93.29 31.36 11.55
N ILE A 477 92.68 30.24 11.20
CA ILE A 477 91.97 29.98 9.97
C ILE A 477 90.47 30.01 10.26
N GLN A 478 89.72 30.75 9.44
CA GLN A 478 88.27 30.58 9.30
C GLN A 478 87.89 30.73 7.83
N ARG A 479 87.39 29.66 7.22
CA ARG A 479 86.92 29.65 5.82
C ARG A 479 85.63 28.87 5.70
N THR A 480 84.89 29.17 4.64
CA THR A 480 83.71 28.43 4.20
C THR A 480 84.02 27.75 2.88
N ILE A 481 83.58 26.50 2.74
CA ILE A 481 83.69 25.71 1.51
C ILE A 481 82.36 25.06 1.16
N ASP A 482 82.20 24.71 -0.11
CA ASP A 482 81.18 23.77 -0.55
C ASP A 482 81.85 22.47 -1.01
N ILE A 483 81.29 21.32 -0.64
CA ILE A 483 81.68 20.03 -1.23
C ILE A 483 80.77 19.79 -2.44
N VAL A 484 81.34 19.87 -3.63
CA VAL A 484 80.61 19.76 -4.92
C VAL A 484 80.44 18.30 -5.34
N GLU A 485 81.47 17.49 -5.12
CA GLU A 485 81.50 16.09 -5.54
C GLU A 485 82.43 15.28 -4.65
N VAL A 486 82.04 14.07 -4.29
CA VAL A 486 82.91 13.07 -3.67
C VAL A 486 82.81 11.79 -4.47
N SER A 487 83.94 11.23 -4.92
CA SER A 487 83.98 9.92 -5.57
C SER A 487 85.04 9.02 -4.95
N GLY A 488 84.96 7.70 -5.11
CA GLY A 488 85.96 6.79 -4.57
C GLY A 488 85.53 5.32 -4.52
N VAL A 489 86.37 4.52 -3.88
CA VAL A 489 86.17 3.10 -3.63
C VAL A 489 86.31 2.84 -2.14
N LEU A 490 85.25 2.30 -1.54
CA LEU A 490 85.24 1.73 -0.19
C LEU A 490 85.44 0.21 -0.30
N ALA A 491 86.50 -0.34 0.28
CA ALA A 491 86.73 -1.77 0.37
C ALA A 491 86.51 -2.27 1.81
N TYR A 492 85.83 -3.41 1.96
CA TYR A 492 85.72 -4.10 3.24
C TYR A 492 86.87 -5.09 3.39
N THR A 493 87.57 -5.02 4.52
CA THR A 493 88.67 -5.94 4.88
C THR A 493 88.21 -6.87 6.01
N THR A 494 89.03 -7.87 6.36
CA THR A 494 88.71 -8.84 7.41
C THR A 494 88.41 -8.18 8.76
N ASP A 495 89.18 -7.14 9.10
CA ASP A 495 89.18 -6.49 10.41
C ASP A 495 88.66 -5.04 10.38
N GLY A 496 88.09 -4.59 9.26
CA GLY A 496 87.73 -3.20 9.07
C GLY A 496 87.32 -2.80 7.65
N LYS A 497 87.68 -1.58 7.26
CA LYS A 497 87.38 -0.99 5.94
C LYS A 497 88.38 0.10 5.57
N THR A 498 88.67 0.21 4.28
CA THR A 498 89.51 1.27 3.70
C THR A 498 88.72 2.04 2.66
N ILE A 499 89.00 3.33 2.49
CA ILE A 499 88.41 4.16 1.45
C ILE A 499 89.49 4.98 0.76
N GLU A 500 89.40 5.15 -0.55
CA GLU A 500 90.20 6.13 -1.27
C GLU A 500 89.43 6.72 -2.46
N GLY A 501 89.77 7.95 -2.87
CA GLY A 501 89.09 8.60 -3.98
C GLY A 501 89.43 10.08 -4.14
N THR A 502 88.50 10.84 -4.73
CA THR A 502 88.66 12.27 -5.01
C THR A 502 87.52 13.09 -4.42
N VAL A 503 87.83 14.32 -3.98
CA VAL A 503 86.87 15.29 -3.46
C VAL A 503 87.02 16.61 -4.22
N LYS A 504 85.91 17.17 -4.68
CA LYS A 504 85.87 18.49 -5.32
C LYS A 504 85.31 19.51 -4.35
N ILE A 505 86.11 20.53 -4.06
CA ILE A 505 85.81 21.57 -3.07
C ILE A 505 85.73 22.92 -3.80
N ARG A 506 84.66 23.67 -3.58
CA ARG A 506 84.51 25.06 -4.04
C ARG A 506 84.77 26.01 -2.88
N SER A 507 85.56 27.06 -3.12
CA SER A 507 85.73 28.16 -2.14
C SER A 507 85.78 29.51 -2.83
N VAL A 508 86.50 29.60 -3.95
CA VAL A 508 86.37 30.66 -4.97
C VAL A 508 86.27 29.95 -6.31
N ASP A 509 87.34 29.24 -6.68
CA ASP A 509 87.35 28.23 -7.73
C ASP A 509 87.00 26.83 -7.18
N VAL A 510 86.91 25.84 -8.08
CA VAL A 510 86.72 24.42 -7.76
C VAL A 510 88.08 23.71 -7.82
N TYR A 511 88.53 23.20 -6.67
CA TYR A 511 89.75 22.41 -6.53
C TYR A 511 89.40 20.92 -6.44
N THR A 512 90.27 20.06 -6.96
CA THR A 512 90.12 18.60 -6.85
C THR A 512 91.25 18.05 -5.99
N GLY A 513 90.89 17.54 -4.81
CA GLY A 513 91.80 16.81 -3.93
C GLY A 513 91.62 15.30 -4.04
N SER A 514 92.55 14.56 -3.43
CA SER A 514 92.41 13.13 -3.15
C SER A 514 92.14 12.90 -1.65
N TYR A 515 91.61 11.74 -1.30
CA TYR A 515 91.51 11.34 0.10
C TYR A 515 91.75 9.84 0.25
N ARG A 516 92.24 9.45 1.43
CA ARG A 516 92.46 8.06 1.85
C ARG A 516 92.05 7.88 3.30
N GLY A 517 91.47 6.73 3.63
CA GLY A 517 91.05 6.45 5.00
C GLY A 517 91.09 4.97 5.35
N ILE A 518 91.24 4.70 6.63
CA ILE A 518 91.22 3.37 7.22
C ILE A 518 90.42 3.40 8.54
N ILE A 519 89.58 2.39 8.75
CA ILE A 519 88.92 2.10 10.03
C ILE A 519 89.28 0.68 10.41
N THR A 520 89.78 0.50 11.62
CA THR A 520 90.11 -0.79 12.23
C THR A 520 89.52 -0.84 13.64
N GLY A 521 88.68 -1.83 13.91
CA GLY A 521 87.89 -1.88 15.14
C GLY A 521 87.05 -0.60 15.35
N THR A 522 87.28 0.10 16.47
CA THR A 522 86.55 1.31 16.87
C THR A 522 87.25 2.62 16.51
N SER A 523 88.41 2.57 15.86
CA SER A 523 89.23 3.74 15.52
C SER A 523 89.36 3.91 14.01
N GLY A 524 89.43 5.17 13.56
CA GLY A 524 89.56 5.52 12.16
C GLY A 524 90.49 6.71 11.93
N ARG A 525 91.00 6.80 10.70
CA ARG A 525 91.77 7.91 10.16
C ARG A 525 91.31 8.19 8.74
N VAL A 526 91.21 9.47 8.37
CA VAL A 526 91.07 9.95 6.99
C VAL A 526 92.09 11.06 6.76
N ASP A 527 92.87 10.91 5.71
CA ASP A 527 93.77 11.92 5.17
C ASP A 527 93.11 12.53 3.93
N ILE A 528 92.95 13.85 3.90
CA ILE A 528 92.44 14.61 2.75
C ILE A 528 93.59 15.48 2.25
N ASP A 529 94.01 15.22 1.03
CA ASP A 529 95.07 15.93 0.31
C ASP A 529 94.38 16.83 -0.72
N VAL A 530 94.40 18.14 -0.50
CA VAL A 530 93.66 19.08 -1.34
C VAL A 530 94.32 20.46 -1.42
N ASP A 531 94.29 21.04 -2.61
CA ASP A 531 94.59 22.45 -2.81
C ASP A 531 93.47 23.30 -2.20
N PHE A 532 93.76 23.94 -1.08
CA PHE A 532 92.80 24.73 -0.33
C PHE A 532 93.53 25.89 0.36
N MET A 533 92.82 26.95 0.75
CA MET A 533 93.41 28.07 1.50
C MET A 533 94.49 28.90 0.77
N GLY A 534 94.73 28.64 -0.52
CA GLY A 534 95.82 29.26 -1.30
C GLY A 534 97.12 28.47 -1.30
N GLY A 535 97.11 27.23 -0.83
CA GLY A 535 98.25 26.30 -0.85
C GLY A 535 97.79 24.85 -0.99
N HIS A 536 98.76 23.93 -0.99
CA HIS A 536 98.54 22.49 -1.00
C HIS A 536 98.65 21.98 0.44
N HIS A 537 97.62 21.29 0.95
CA HIS A 537 97.58 20.87 2.36
C HIS A 537 97.05 19.43 2.54
N VAL A 538 97.62 18.73 3.52
CA VAL A 538 97.16 17.40 3.95
C VAL A 538 96.50 17.50 5.33
N ILE A 539 95.18 17.34 5.35
CA ILE A 539 94.34 17.32 6.55
C ILE A 539 94.17 15.87 7.02
N THR A 540 94.88 15.48 8.07
CA THR A 540 94.70 14.19 8.75
C THR A 540 93.67 14.32 9.87
N THR A 541 92.56 13.60 9.77
CA THR A 541 91.52 13.50 10.81
C THR A 541 91.54 12.10 11.43
N LYS A 542 91.74 11.99 12.74
CA LYS A 542 91.58 10.74 13.50
C LYS A 542 90.29 10.80 14.33
N PHE A 543 89.59 9.67 14.43
CA PHE A 543 88.28 9.60 15.06
C PHE A 543 87.99 8.23 15.67
N ARG A 544 87.00 8.19 16.56
CA ARG A 544 86.31 6.98 17.01
C ARG A 544 85.01 6.81 16.25
N THR A 545 84.57 5.56 16.09
CA THR A 545 83.35 5.22 15.32
C THR A 545 82.12 4.98 16.18
N SER A 546 82.27 4.69 17.48
CA SER A 546 81.15 4.44 18.41
C SER A 546 81.49 4.84 19.85
N PRO A 547 80.92 5.95 20.38
CA PRO A 547 80.22 7.00 19.63
C PRO A 547 81.16 7.64 18.60
N PHE A 548 80.59 8.29 17.58
CA PHE A 548 81.40 9.05 16.63
C PHE A 548 81.96 10.31 17.29
N GLU A 549 83.29 10.43 17.32
CA GLU A 549 84.02 11.53 17.94
C GLU A 549 85.34 11.77 17.18
N ILE A 550 85.60 13.00 16.76
CA ILE A 550 86.89 13.39 16.18
C ILE A 550 87.88 13.58 17.35
N THR A 551 88.95 12.78 17.38
CA THR A 551 89.89 12.74 18.49
C THR A 551 91.15 13.57 18.26
N GLU A 552 91.54 13.77 17.00
CA GLU A 552 92.73 14.55 16.62
C GLU A 552 92.62 15.07 15.19
N VAL A 553 93.10 16.29 14.95
CA VAL A 553 93.22 16.88 13.61
C VAL A 553 94.64 17.41 13.44
N LEU A 554 95.31 16.98 12.38
CA LEU A 554 96.63 17.49 11.99
C LEU A 554 96.53 18.13 10.60
N ILE A 555 97.15 19.29 10.42
CA ILE A 555 97.33 19.93 9.12
C ILE A 555 98.82 19.92 8.82
N ASP A 556 99.20 19.31 7.69
CA ASP A 556 100.59 19.09 7.26
C ASP A 556 101.45 18.40 8.34
N GLY A 557 100.83 17.48 9.08
CA GLY A 557 101.43 16.75 10.20
C GLY A 557 101.52 17.52 11.52
N VAL A 558 101.09 18.78 11.58
CA VAL A 558 101.11 19.61 12.79
C VAL A 558 99.74 19.55 13.49
N PRO A 559 99.67 19.23 14.80
CA PRO A 559 98.40 19.17 15.52
C PRO A 559 97.81 20.57 15.71
N GLY A 560 96.53 20.74 15.37
CA GLY A 560 95.81 22.02 15.46
C GLY A 560 94.52 21.89 16.26
N LYS A 561 94.08 23.00 16.88
CA LYS A 561 92.72 23.09 17.42
C LYS A 561 91.77 23.43 16.28
N CYS A 562 91.33 22.40 15.56
CA CYS A 562 90.42 22.49 14.43
C CYS A 562 89.01 22.02 14.79
N ASP A 563 88.04 22.88 14.54
CA ASP A 563 86.62 22.55 14.39
C ASP A 563 86.38 22.28 12.89
N ILE A 564 86.29 21.00 12.55
CA ILE A 564 86.08 20.51 11.18
C ILE A 564 84.72 19.81 11.07
N PRO A 565 83.93 20.10 10.02
CA PRO A 565 82.65 19.46 9.81
C PRO A 565 82.82 17.97 9.50
N THR A 566 82.02 17.13 10.14
CA THR A 566 82.03 15.67 9.96
C THR A 566 81.78 15.24 8.52
N GLN A 567 81.11 16.10 7.75
CA GLN A 567 80.82 16.00 6.32
C GLN A 567 82.05 15.92 5.42
N LEU A 568 83.25 16.26 5.91
CA LEU A 568 84.52 16.02 5.20
C LEU A 568 84.87 14.53 5.11
N ILE A 569 84.37 13.71 6.03
CA ILE A 569 84.50 12.24 5.95
C ILE A 569 83.30 11.70 5.17
N PRO A 570 83.50 10.90 4.10
CA PRO A 570 82.39 10.30 3.36
C PRO A 570 81.51 9.46 4.30
N SER A 571 80.21 9.76 4.38
CA SER A 571 79.30 9.13 5.36
C SER A 571 79.15 7.61 5.17
N ILE A 572 79.29 7.12 3.93
CA ILE A 572 79.35 5.69 3.63
C ILE A 572 80.56 5.01 4.31
N PHE A 573 81.65 5.74 4.53
CA PHE A 573 82.81 5.24 5.25
C PHE A 573 82.56 5.06 6.74
N LEU A 574 81.66 5.84 7.34
CA LEU A 574 81.26 5.68 8.74
C LEU A 574 80.21 4.58 8.90
N SER A 575 79.33 4.43 7.93
CA SER A 575 78.23 3.45 7.90
C SER A 575 78.68 1.97 8.00
N GLY A 576 77.80 1.12 8.54
CA GLY A 576 78.01 -0.33 8.57
C GLY A 576 77.99 -0.96 7.18
N LYS A 577 78.46 -2.21 7.05
CA LYS A 577 78.40 -2.98 5.81
C LYS A 577 76.93 -3.13 5.36
N PRO A 578 76.53 -2.70 4.15
CA PRO A 578 75.13 -2.71 3.71
C PRO A 578 74.71 -4.13 3.26
N ALA A 579 74.66 -5.06 4.20
CA ALA A 579 74.17 -6.42 4.00
C ALA A 579 72.66 -6.51 4.31
N ALA A 580 71.97 -7.44 3.64
CA ALA A 580 70.54 -7.71 3.77
C ALA A 580 70.26 -9.21 3.79
N ASP A 581 69.29 -9.63 4.59
CA ASP A 581 68.80 -11.01 4.60
C ASP A 581 67.27 -10.99 4.49
N ASN A 582 66.75 -11.35 3.31
CA ASN A 582 65.30 -11.43 3.03
C ASN A 582 64.52 -10.11 3.30
N GLU A 583 65.15 -8.95 3.07
CA GLU A 583 64.61 -7.60 3.29
C GLU A 583 63.82 -7.12 2.05
N LEU A 584 62.81 -6.26 2.19
CA LEU A 584 62.16 -5.66 1.02
C LEU A 584 63.13 -4.72 0.29
N ALA A 585 63.15 -4.78 -1.05
CA ALA A 585 64.02 -3.95 -1.88
C ALA A 585 63.90 -2.45 -1.54
N THR A 586 62.69 -1.96 -1.23
CA THR A 586 62.44 -0.58 -0.82
C THR A 586 63.06 -0.23 0.54
N GLN A 587 63.00 -1.14 1.52
CA GLN A 587 63.62 -0.93 2.83
C GLN A 587 65.15 -0.91 2.72
N TYR A 588 65.72 -1.85 1.95
CA TYR A 588 67.15 -1.89 1.69
C TYR A 588 67.63 -0.63 0.96
N ALA A 589 66.93 -0.20 -0.11
CA ALA A 589 67.28 1.00 -0.87
C ALA A 589 67.21 2.26 0.01
N PHE A 590 66.19 2.40 0.85
CA PHE A 590 66.10 3.49 1.84
C PHE A 590 67.33 3.51 2.76
N ARG A 591 67.71 2.35 3.31
CA ARG A 591 68.86 2.20 4.22
C ARG A 591 70.19 2.47 3.52
N LEU A 592 70.37 1.97 2.29
CA LEU A 592 71.58 2.16 1.49
C LEU A 592 71.76 3.62 1.09
N VAL A 593 70.73 4.30 0.55
CA VAL A 593 70.82 5.73 0.21
C VAL A 593 71.04 6.58 1.47
N SER A 594 70.42 6.21 2.59
CA SER A 594 70.66 6.88 3.88
C SER A 594 72.11 6.76 4.38
N ALA A 595 72.81 5.68 4.04
CA ALA A 595 74.23 5.51 4.37
C ALA A 595 75.14 6.51 3.64
N PHE A 596 74.69 7.07 2.51
CA PHE A 596 75.32 8.17 1.78
C PHE A 596 74.78 9.55 2.16
N LYS A 597 73.95 9.69 3.21
CA LYS A 597 73.48 11.01 3.68
C LYS A 597 74.66 11.86 4.13
N LYS A 598 74.84 13.07 3.59
CA LYS A 598 75.85 14.03 4.04
C LYS A 598 75.21 15.25 4.73
N GLY A 599 74.03 15.65 4.27
CA GLY A 599 73.18 16.68 4.89
C GLY A 599 71.71 16.27 4.99
N ASP A 600 70.86 17.13 5.58
CA ASP A 600 69.42 16.86 5.71
C ASP A 600 68.65 16.85 4.37
N SER A 601 69.20 17.47 3.33
CA SER A 601 68.75 17.33 1.94
C SER A 601 68.76 15.87 1.46
N ASP A 602 69.75 15.10 1.91
CA ASP A 602 70.07 13.79 1.34
C ASP A 602 69.23 12.66 1.98
N VAL A 603 68.35 13.01 2.93
CA VAL A 603 67.45 12.07 3.61
C VAL A 603 66.39 11.58 2.63
N PRO A 604 66.25 10.26 2.38
CA PRO A 604 65.13 9.72 1.63
C PRO A 604 63.77 10.16 2.21
N GLN A 605 62.88 10.68 1.37
CA GLN A 605 61.51 11.08 1.74
C GLN A 605 60.46 10.14 1.15
N ARG A 606 60.66 9.72 -0.10
CA ARG A 606 59.75 8.82 -0.83
C ARG A 606 60.56 7.67 -1.41
N VAL A 607 60.06 6.45 -1.24
CA VAL A 607 60.70 5.23 -1.75
C VAL A 607 59.65 4.29 -2.32
N GLU A 608 59.71 4.03 -3.62
CA GLU A 608 58.71 3.25 -4.35
C GLU A 608 59.36 2.22 -5.27
N TRP A 609 58.77 1.03 -5.33
CA TRP A 609 59.15 0.00 -6.29
C TRP A 609 58.36 0.18 -7.57
N ASN A 610 59.05 0.40 -8.70
CA ASN A 610 58.39 0.63 -9.99
C ASN A 610 58.25 -0.64 -10.85
N GLY A 611 58.74 -1.79 -10.38
CA GLY A 611 58.75 -3.07 -11.12
C GLY A 611 60.10 -3.47 -11.74
N GLU A 612 61.08 -2.57 -11.77
CA GLU A 612 62.45 -2.83 -12.28
C GLU A 612 63.52 -2.31 -11.30
N TYR A 613 63.31 -1.13 -10.72
CA TYR A 613 64.17 -0.52 -9.72
C TYR A 613 63.34 0.09 -8.59
N VAL A 614 64.01 0.38 -7.47
CA VAL A 614 63.44 1.25 -6.44
C VAL A 614 63.80 2.69 -6.76
N GLU A 615 62.78 3.53 -6.95
CA GLU A 615 62.95 4.97 -7.02
C GLU A 615 62.99 5.54 -5.60
N VAL A 616 64.04 6.30 -5.30
CA VAL A 616 64.24 7.00 -4.03
C VAL A 616 64.30 8.49 -4.32
N VAL A 617 63.40 9.27 -3.73
CA VAL A 617 63.44 10.74 -3.78
C VAL A 617 63.92 11.27 -2.43
N ASP A 618 65.02 12.01 -2.41
CA ASP A 618 65.53 12.66 -1.21
C ASP A 618 64.82 13.99 -0.90
N LYS A 619 65.07 14.56 0.28
CA LYS A 619 64.47 15.82 0.75
C LYS A 619 64.90 17.04 -0.10
N GLY A 620 66.03 16.94 -0.81
CA GLY A 620 66.46 17.91 -1.81
C GLY A 620 65.70 17.80 -3.14
N GLY A 621 64.90 16.75 -3.33
CA GLY A 621 64.17 16.47 -4.56
C GLY A 621 64.98 15.71 -5.62
N ASN A 622 66.18 15.21 -5.27
CA ASN A 622 66.94 14.38 -6.18
C ASN A 622 66.26 13.02 -6.33
N VAL A 623 66.11 12.55 -7.57
CA VAL A 623 65.61 11.21 -7.88
C VAL A 623 66.81 10.28 -8.08
N LEU A 624 66.83 9.19 -7.33
CA LEU A 624 67.84 8.13 -7.36
C LEU A 624 67.17 6.80 -7.72
N ARG A 625 67.83 5.97 -8.52
CA ARG A 625 67.32 4.67 -8.96
C ARG A 625 68.21 3.56 -8.45
N VAL A 626 67.66 2.65 -7.65
CA VAL A 626 68.38 1.52 -7.07
C VAL A 626 67.97 0.22 -7.76
N TYR A 627 68.88 -0.34 -8.55
CA TYR A 627 68.72 -1.58 -9.29
C TYR A 627 69.35 -2.74 -8.54
N PHE A 628 68.70 -3.90 -8.61
CA PHE A 628 69.12 -5.13 -7.94
C PHE A 628 69.45 -6.18 -9.01
N GLY A 629 70.74 -6.27 -9.36
CA GLY A 629 71.25 -7.25 -10.32
C GLY A 629 71.70 -8.55 -9.66
N GLN A 630 72.06 -9.54 -10.47
CA GLN A 630 72.79 -10.71 -9.96
C GLN A 630 74.24 -10.32 -9.67
N GLY A 631 74.66 -10.37 -8.40
CA GLY A 631 76.03 -10.03 -7.99
C GLY A 631 76.33 -8.54 -7.84
N GLU A 632 75.36 -7.65 -8.05
CA GLU A 632 75.56 -6.21 -7.83
C GLU A 632 74.28 -5.45 -7.46
N VAL A 633 74.46 -4.35 -6.72
CA VAL A 633 73.45 -3.30 -6.56
C VAL A 633 74.00 -2.01 -7.13
N VAL A 634 73.22 -1.36 -7.99
CA VAL A 634 73.60 -0.11 -8.66
C VAL A 634 72.65 1.00 -8.24
N ILE A 635 73.20 2.14 -7.83
CA ILE A 635 72.48 3.40 -7.67
C ILE A 635 72.82 4.28 -8.88
N GLU A 636 71.82 4.88 -9.51
CA GLU A 636 71.96 5.91 -10.54
C GLU A 636 71.31 7.23 -10.12
N GLY A 637 71.93 8.36 -10.46
CA GLY A 637 71.40 9.71 -10.26
C GLY A 637 72.50 10.68 -9.80
N PRO A 638 72.15 11.76 -9.07
CA PRO A 638 73.14 12.63 -8.41
C PRO A 638 74.02 11.91 -7.37
N LEU A 639 73.57 10.76 -6.86
CA LEU A 639 74.41 9.72 -6.27
C LEU A 639 74.44 8.53 -7.22
N SER A 640 75.62 8.18 -7.71
CA SER A 640 75.88 6.91 -8.39
C SER A 640 76.74 6.01 -7.50
N ALA A 641 76.39 4.73 -7.37
CA ALA A 641 77.19 3.77 -6.65
C ALA A 641 77.04 2.35 -7.21
N ARG A 642 78.08 1.52 -7.09
CA ARG A 642 78.09 0.11 -7.47
C ARG A 642 78.64 -0.71 -6.32
N LEU A 643 77.78 -1.55 -5.74
CA LEU A 643 78.14 -2.50 -4.70
C LEU A 643 78.51 -3.83 -5.38
N VAL A 644 79.73 -4.29 -5.21
CA VAL A 644 80.19 -5.58 -5.75
C VAL A 644 79.98 -6.65 -4.69
N ILE A 645 79.06 -7.58 -4.98
CA ILE A 645 78.71 -8.72 -4.14
C ILE A 645 79.57 -9.91 -4.62
N SER A 646 80.32 -10.55 -3.71
CA SER A 646 81.11 -11.75 -4.02
C SER A 646 80.34 -13.05 -3.81
#